data_AF-A0A9P6JA45-F1
#
_entry.id   AF-A0A9P6JA45-F1
#
_cell.length_a   1.000
_cell.length_b   1.000
_cell.length_c   1.000
_cell.angle_alpha   90.00
_cell.angle_beta   90.00
_cell.angle_gamma   90.00
#
_symmetry.space_group_name_H-M   'P 1'
#
loop_
_entity.id
_entity.type
_entity.pdbx_description
1 polymer ?
#
loop_
_entity_poly.entity_id
_entity_poly.type
_entity_poly.pdbx_seq_one_letter_code
_entity_poly.pdbx_strand_id
1 'polypeptide(L)'
;MPSPAGTGLRKPNGMLASESTKTTTATITSTTDHDENGATLQEDTATTTATSVKQPLKQRASPHTNGNGASKGNGYSKHEGRINGILVDKRTTDDEHEDSADSSSDTSSDRDPNDELLRWRNAVMPYCPSYSVAFKTLFLVRALAATYSNISDCDEVFNYWEPMHYLQYGSGLQTWEYSPLYAIRSWAYILLHTLAAEIARLAMSANRVTFLPSTFAMYTTMLFFSQMLQCPHRQSGKRTFWAIFWVGLGALLGWPFSAAVGLPFALEELLIHSRSQSRKKTVRFRDWRRMRLLRLLTSSVAVLGCVLVPIILIDRYYYKKLVVVPLNIVLYNVFGGDVGPDIFGTEPWWFYILNGLLNFNVLFLAAIASLPVLVLTYFTIPDVLPNAPSGTGQLKDPLLLFTLKLSPLYLWLAIFTAQPHKEERFLFVVYPLLCFNAVMTLFMAQKIVQRVLDRFVTRSKTAAIHKYSAGLVWVILIASAAISLSRILALHEHYSAPIEVYRRAFDLVQVPTPIVVESSDPAALPGSTVHSLNGDDARTPGLDNSVRVCVGKEWYRFPSHYFLPEGAKLGLIKSHFDGLLPGEFKEMAQNGELPPLSSQPSANGKQHKPVRIDWRWSAERRPGTSHIPRLMNNQNKEVSEHYTPLDQCQYLIDLDYSGRPENQGPEDLIEPRYLQDKEHWEKMYCKKFLDTAVGAGRNRWVRAFWIPDKITVALMRGQNKVWGDYCLARRKV
;
A
#
# COMPACT_ATOMS: atom_id res chain seq x y z
N MET A 1 9.00 -53.64 52.95
CA MET A 1 10.43 -53.72 52.57
C MET A 1 10.53 -54.40 51.21
N PRO A 2 11.42 -54.00 50.30
CA PRO A 2 11.68 -52.69 49.70
C PRO A 2 11.32 -52.61 48.18
N SER A 3 11.38 -51.38 47.65
CA SER A 3 11.29 -50.90 46.23
C SER A 3 12.42 -51.47 45.31
N PRO A 4 12.57 -51.14 43.98
CA PRO A 4 12.10 -49.93 43.25
C PRO A 4 11.65 -50.05 41.76
N ALA A 5 11.01 -48.96 41.30
CA ALA A 5 11.10 -48.21 40.02
C ALA A 5 11.12 -48.96 38.65
N GLY A 6 10.45 -48.52 37.58
CA GLY A 6 9.72 -47.27 37.34
C GLY A 6 8.91 -47.33 36.02
N THR A 7 7.67 -46.86 36.14
CA THR A 7 6.80 -46.15 35.18
C THR A 7 7.27 -46.04 33.71
N GLY A 8 6.50 -46.43 32.69
CA GLY A 8 5.05 -46.59 32.59
C GLY A 8 4.42 -45.45 31.78
N LEU A 9 4.47 -45.58 30.45
CA LEU A 9 3.60 -44.88 29.51
C LEU A 9 2.14 -45.25 29.81
N ARG A 10 1.30 -44.26 30.15
CA ARG A 10 -0.16 -44.36 30.03
C ARG A 10 -0.79 -42.96 29.96
N LYS A 11 -1.64 -42.77 28.94
CA LYS A 11 -2.77 -41.82 28.94
C LYS A 11 -3.57 -41.98 30.25
N PRO A 12 -4.38 -41.00 30.68
CA PRO A 12 -5.81 -41.14 30.36
C PRO A 12 -6.70 -39.87 30.35
N ASN A 13 -7.87 -40.04 29.73
CA ASN A 13 -9.22 -39.55 30.09
C ASN A 13 -9.66 -38.10 29.82
N GLY A 14 -10.75 -38.02 29.05
CA GLY A 14 -11.76 -36.97 29.14
C GLY A 14 -12.94 -37.36 30.05
N MET A 15 -13.78 -36.36 30.34
CA MET A 15 -15.20 -36.42 30.75
C MET A 15 -15.76 -35.02 30.39
N LEU A 16 -16.65 -34.89 29.40
CA LEU A 16 -18.12 -34.97 29.51
C LEU A 16 -18.74 -34.03 30.55
N ALA A 17 -19.37 -32.97 30.06
CA ALA A 17 -20.62 -32.43 30.60
C ALA A 17 -21.45 -31.86 29.44
N SER A 18 -22.49 -32.62 29.08
CA SER A 18 -23.62 -32.23 28.26
C SER A 18 -24.67 -31.57 29.13
N GLU A 19 -25.24 -30.43 28.71
CA GLU A 19 -26.57 -30.01 29.14
C GLU A 19 -27.36 -29.55 27.92
N SER A 20 -28.37 -30.35 27.58
CA SER A 20 -29.55 -30.01 26.77
C SER A 20 -30.59 -29.34 27.69
N THR A 21 -31.35 -28.31 27.34
CA THR A 21 -32.60 -28.37 26.54
C THR A 21 -33.36 -27.03 26.65
N LYS A 22 -34.35 -26.86 25.75
CA LYS A 22 -35.47 -25.88 25.64
C LYS A 22 -35.20 -24.80 24.61
N THR A 23 -35.57 -24.95 23.34
CA THR A 23 -36.91 -25.20 22.75
C THR A 23 -37.95 -24.18 23.19
N THR A 24 -38.29 -23.23 22.32
CA THR A 24 -39.64 -22.70 22.20
C THR A 24 -39.92 -22.38 20.75
N THR A 25 -40.77 -23.21 20.17
CA THR A 25 -41.42 -23.09 18.87
C THR A 25 -42.54 -22.05 18.95
N ALA A 26 -42.69 -21.21 17.92
CA ALA A 26 -43.97 -20.56 17.63
C ALA A 26 -44.12 -20.44 16.10
N THR A 27 -44.89 -21.37 15.55
CA THR A 27 -45.54 -21.32 14.24
C THR A 27 -46.89 -20.60 14.41
N ILE A 28 -47.56 -20.27 13.28
CA ILE A 28 -48.95 -19.76 13.09
C ILE A 28 -48.91 -18.23 12.80
N THR A 29 -49.38 -17.65 11.69
CA THR A 29 -50.36 -18.05 10.65
C THR A 29 -50.23 -17.16 9.41
N SER A 30 -50.63 -17.73 8.27
CA SER A 30 -51.03 -17.09 7.01
C SER A 30 -52.31 -16.24 7.14
N THR A 31 -52.44 -15.19 6.30
CA THR A 31 -53.69 -14.63 5.72
C THR A 31 -53.26 -13.56 4.71
N THR A 32 -53.29 -13.85 3.40
CA THR A 32 -54.35 -13.51 2.39
C THR A 32 -54.49 -12.03 2.06
N ASP A 33 -54.15 -11.72 0.81
CA ASP A 33 -54.82 -10.86 -0.18
C ASP A 33 -55.48 -9.55 0.25
N HIS A 34 -55.09 -8.46 -0.43
CA HIS A 34 -56.03 -7.62 -1.17
C HIS A 34 -55.30 -6.74 -2.19
N ASP A 35 -55.59 -6.99 -3.47
CA ASP A 35 -55.53 -6.01 -4.55
C ASP A 35 -56.53 -4.87 -4.28
N GLU A 36 -56.17 -3.63 -4.62
CA GLU A 36 -57.09 -2.73 -5.31
C GLU A 36 -56.39 -1.54 -6.00
N ASN A 37 -56.94 -1.21 -7.16
CA ASN A 37 -56.49 -0.27 -8.18
C ASN A 37 -56.95 1.19 -7.94
N GLY A 38 -56.28 2.10 -8.66
CA GLY A 38 -56.86 3.37 -9.15
C GLY A 38 -56.50 4.61 -8.32
N ALA A 39 -56.36 5.81 -8.86
CA ALA A 39 -56.36 6.32 -10.23
C ALA A 39 -55.83 7.76 -10.18
N THR A 40 -55.21 8.20 -11.29
CA THR A 40 -55.20 9.56 -11.89
C THR A 40 -55.17 10.83 -11.02
N LEU A 41 -54.24 11.74 -11.34
CA LEU A 41 -54.55 13.12 -11.74
C LEU A 41 -53.37 13.78 -12.48
N GLN A 42 -53.67 14.27 -13.68
CA GLN A 42 -52.90 15.21 -14.50
C GLN A 42 -52.86 16.59 -13.82
N GLU A 43 -51.80 17.35 -14.08
CA GLU A 43 -52.00 18.73 -14.53
C GLU A 43 -50.85 19.19 -15.44
N ASP A 44 -51.27 19.88 -16.49
CA ASP A 44 -50.55 20.25 -17.69
C ASP A 44 -49.74 21.55 -17.55
N THR A 45 -49.07 21.85 -18.66
CA THR A 45 -48.68 23.15 -19.21
C THR A 45 -47.32 23.75 -18.88
N ALA A 46 -46.63 24.41 -19.80
CA ALA A 46 -46.40 24.26 -21.25
C ALA A 46 -45.44 25.40 -21.64
N THR A 47 -44.57 25.13 -22.62
CA THR A 47 -44.08 26.07 -23.68
C THR A 47 -43.25 27.31 -23.25
N THR A 48 -42.23 27.81 -23.97
CA THR A 48 -41.95 27.78 -25.42
C THR A 48 -40.51 28.29 -25.73
N THR A 49 -39.90 27.69 -26.77
CA THR A 49 -39.05 28.24 -27.87
C THR A 49 -37.73 28.99 -27.57
N ALA A 50 -36.56 28.50 -28.02
CA ALA A 50 -35.98 28.46 -29.40
C ALA A 50 -35.36 29.83 -29.81
N THR A 51 -34.19 30.01 -30.43
CA THR A 51 -33.53 29.34 -31.59
C THR A 51 -32.08 29.88 -31.72
N SER A 52 -31.06 29.07 -32.00
CA SER A 52 -30.33 28.92 -33.30
C SER A 52 -29.30 30.03 -33.68
N VAL A 53 -27.98 29.81 -33.62
CA VAL A 53 -27.02 29.34 -34.68
C VAL A 53 -26.15 30.46 -35.29
N LYS A 54 -24.81 30.37 -35.15
CA LYS A 54 -23.76 30.43 -36.22
C LYS A 54 -22.35 30.75 -35.67
N GLN A 55 -21.41 29.85 -35.98
CA GLN A 55 -19.95 30.06 -36.17
C GLN A 55 -19.72 30.78 -37.54
N PRO A 56 -18.52 31.32 -37.93
CA PRO A 56 -17.20 30.62 -37.89
C PRO A 56 -15.87 31.46 -37.91
N LEU A 57 -14.73 30.74 -37.97
CA LEU A 57 -13.37 31.07 -38.50
C LEU A 57 -12.55 32.22 -37.83
N LYS A 58 -11.26 32.15 -37.43
CA LYS A 58 -9.93 31.56 -37.81
C LYS A 58 -8.95 32.70 -38.19
N GLN A 59 -7.68 32.52 -37.78
CA GLN A 59 -6.42 33.20 -38.18
C GLN A 59 -6.11 34.58 -37.55
N ARG A 60 -4.87 35.06 -37.47
CA ARG A 60 -3.48 34.59 -37.21
C ARG A 60 -2.62 35.85 -37.41
N ALA A 61 -1.55 36.00 -36.62
CA ALA A 61 -0.35 36.83 -36.86
C ALA A 61 -0.36 38.34 -36.50
N SER A 62 0.69 38.66 -35.73
CA SER A 62 1.32 39.94 -35.32
C SER A 62 1.93 40.71 -36.53
N PRO A 63 2.87 41.71 -36.38
CA PRO A 63 3.33 42.54 -35.24
C PRO A 63 3.54 44.05 -35.61
N HIS A 64 4.32 44.78 -34.78
CA HIS A 64 4.96 46.11 -34.97
C HIS A 64 4.11 47.34 -34.57
N THR A 65 4.62 48.43 -33.96
CA THR A 65 5.91 48.85 -33.36
C THR A 65 5.66 50.19 -32.65
N ASN A 66 6.50 50.49 -31.66
CA ASN A 66 6.98 51.81 -31.22
C ASN A 66 6.03 52.84 -30.56
N GLY A 67 6.51 53.40 -29.45
CA GLY A 67 6.55 54.86 -29.30
C GLY A 67 6.01 55.44 -27.99
N ASN A 68 6.92 55.62 -27.03
CA ASN A 68 7.06 56.71 -26.04
C ASN A 68 5.87 57.66 -25.75
N GLY A 69 5.67 57.92 -24.44
CA GLY A 69 5.05 59.18 -24.00
C GLY A 69 4.53 59.17 -22.58
N ALA A 70 5.31 59.70 -21.64
CA ALA A 70 4.94 59.90 -20.24
C ALA A 70 3.94 61.05 -20.04
N SER A 71 3.02 60.92 -19.07
CA SER A 71 2.78 61.89 -17.97
C SER A 71 1.38 61.78 -17.34
N LYS A 72 1.37 61.42 -16.05
CA LYS A 72 0.55 61.89 -14.91
C LYS A 72 -0.98 62.05 -15.05
N GLY A 73 -1.70 61.41 -14.13
CA GLY A 73 -2.95 61.95 -13.58
C GLY A 73 -3.94 60.97 -12.96
N ASN A 74 -3.78 60.71 -11.64
CA ASN A 74 -4.79 60.36 -10.63
C ASN A 74 -5.96 59.40 -10.92
N GLY A 75 -6.06 58.38 -10.06
CA GLY A 75 -7.31 58.10 -9.34
C GLY A 75 -7.89 56.70 -9.50
N TYR A 76 -8.18 56.08 -8.35
CA TYR A 76 -9.06 54.94 -8.08
C TYR A 76 -8.45 53.55 -7.79
N SER A 77 -8.48 53.30 -6.47
CA SER A 77 -8.48 52.05 -5.71
C SER A 77 -8.97 50.79 -6.41
N LYS A 78 -8.15 49.74 -6.35
CA LYS A 78 -8.63 48.35 -6.25
C LYS A 78 -7.69 47.55 -5.34
N HIS A 79 -8.22 47.16 -4.18
CA HIS A 79 -7.62 46.19 -3.27
C HIS A 79 -7.63 44.79 -3.91
N GLU A 80 -6.46 44.25 -4.22
CA GLU A 80 -6.25 42.80 -4.34
C GLU A 80 -5.06 42.39 -3.47
N GLY A 81 -5.36 41.53 -2.49
CA GLY A 81 -4.40 40.98 -1.53
C GLY A 81 -3.43 40.04 -2.23
N ARG A 82 -2.17 40.47 -2.31
CA ARG A 82 -1.06 39.73 -2.90
C ARG A 82 -0.64 38.58 -1.98
N ILE A 83 -0.69 37.38 -2.55
CA ILE A 83 -0.04 36.16 -2.05
C ILE A 83 1.47 36.38 -2.21
N ASN A 84 2.19 36.58 -1.11
CA ASN A 84 3.66 36.59 -1.13
C ASN A 84 4.19 35.15 -1.09
N GLY A 85 4.45 34.60 -2.27
CA GLY A 85 5.58 33.70 -2.49
C GLY A 85 6.71 34.54 -3.08
N ILE A 86 7.77 34.78 -2.32
CA ILE A 86 8.96 35.47 -2.82
C ILE A 86 9.90 34.39 -3.38
N LEU A 87 10.04 34.40 -4.71
CA LEU A 87 11.17 33.81 -5.43
C LEU A 87 12.46 34.49 -4.97
N VAL A 88 13.47 33.71 -4.63
CA VAL A 88 14.85 34.20 -4.49
C VAL A 88 15.50 34.09 -5.86
N ASP A 89 15.80 35.26 -6.44
CA ASP A 89 16.60 35.43 -7.64
C ASP A 89 18.08 35.20 -7.29
N LYS A 90 18.77 34.42 -8.12
CA LYS A 90 20.21 34.15 -8.03
C LYS A 90 20.93 35.18 -8.90
N ARG A 91 21.65 36.13 -8.30
CA ARG A 91 22.67 36.90 -9.02
C ARG A 91 24.07 36.37 -8.70
N THR A 92 24.62 35.72 -9.72
CA THR A 92 25.96 35.92 -10.31
C THR A 92 27.06 36.51 -9.44
N THR A 93 28.10 35.70 -9.32
CA THR A 93 29.52 36.07 -9.21
C THR A 93 29.87 37.20 -10.17
N ASP A 94 30.71 38.14 -9.73
CA ASP A 94 31.98 38.50 -10.37
C ASP A 94 32.70 39.60 -9.56
N ASP A 95 34.01 39.38 -9.41
CA ASP A 95 35.12 40.33 -9.34
C ASP A 95 35.52 41.15 -8.09
N GLU A 96 36.83 41.00 -7.83
CA GLU A 96 37.85 41.92 -7.35
C GLU A 96 38.06 42.14 -5.83
N HIS A 97 39.15 41.51 -5.35
CA HIS A 97 39.90 41.88 -4.16
C HIS A 97 40.83 43.05 -4.48
N GLU A 98 40.61 44.19 -3.82
CA GLU A 98 41.65 45.18 -3.54
C GLU A 98 41.78 45.32 -2.02
N ASP A 99 43.02 45.17 -1.55
CA ASP A 99 43.45 45.39 -0.18
C ASP A 99 43.45 46.90 0.16
N SER A 100 42.92 47.26 1.33
CA SER A 100 43.51 48.33 2.16
C SER A 100 42.90 48.36 3.57
N ALA A 101 43.79 48.43 4.55
CA ALA A 101 43.50 48.68 5.95
C ALA A 101 42.94 50.10 6.17
N ASP A 102 42.01 50.30 7.11
CA ASP A 102 42.30 51.07 8.33
C ASP A 102 41.13 51.12 9.33
N SER A 103 41.51 51.19 10.60
CA SER A 103 40.87 51.93 11.70
C SER A 103 39.49 51.53 12.26
N SER A 104 39.53 51.31 13.58
CA SER A 104 38.43 51.26 14.52
C SER A 104 37.47 52.46 14.45
N SER A 105 36.16 52.19 14.42
CA SER A 105 35.19 53.03 15.12
C SER A 105 33.96 52.20 15.51
N ASP A 106 33.73 52.11 16.82
CA ASP A 106 32.44 51.74 17.39
C ASP A 106 31.38 52.70 16.84
N THR A 107 30.53 52.18 15.95
CA THR A 107 29.21 52.76 15.71
C THR A 107 28.20 51.63 15.78
N SER A 108 27.31 51.75 16.75
CA SER A 108 26.10 50.94 16.89
C SER A 108 25.27 51.08 15.60
N SER A 109 25.47 50.17 14.66
CA SER A 109 24.63 50.09 13.47
C SER A 109 23.38 49.28 13.79
N ASP A 110 22.24 49.93 13.55
CA ASP A 110 20.91 49.33 13.43
C ASP A 110 21.03 48.00 12.67
N ARG A 111 20.98 46.89 13.40
CA ARG A 111 20.95 45.57 12.78
C ARG A 111 19.57 45.38 12.19
N ASP A 112 19.51 45.07 10.91
CA ASP A 112 18.24 44.78 10.23
C ASP A 112 17.47 43.73 11.05
N PRO A 113 16.27 44.05 11.55
CA PRO A 113 15.46 43.13 12.34
C PRO A 113 15.23 41.79 11.62
N ASN A 114 15.27 41.77 10.29
CA ASN A 114 15.15 40.55 9.49
C ASN A 114 16.36 39.63 9.65
N ASP A 115 17.56 40.18 9.84
CA ASP A 115 18.81 39.42 9.96
C ASP A 115 18.96 38.81 11.36
N GLU A 116 18.48 39.50 12.41
CA GLU A 116 18.30 38.90 13.74
C GLU A 116 17.18 37.85 13.78
N LEU A 117 16.07 38.06 13.06
CA LEU A 117 15.02 37.05 12.91
C LEU A 117 15.51 35.82 12.15
N LEU A 118 16.30 36.00 11.08
CA LEU A 118 16.92 34.92 10.31
C LEU A 118 17.95 34.16 11.16
N ARG A 119 18.80 34.86 11.91
CA ARG A 119 19.74 34.24 12.86
C ARG A 119 19.01 33.51 13.98
N TRP A 120 17.99 34.09 14.59
CA TRP A 120 17.20 33.44 15.64
C TRP A 120 16.48 32.21 15.08
N ARG A 121 15.91 32.32 13.87
CA ARG A 121 15.29 31.18 13.18
C ARG A 121 16.30 30.08 12.87
N ASN A 122 17.52 30.41 12.44
CA ASN A 122 18.58 29.43 12.15
C ASN A 122 19.24 28.87 13.42
N ALA A 123 19.24 29.60 14.54
CA ALA A 123 19.80 29.18 15.82
C ALA A 123 18.82 28.35 16.67
N VAL A 124 17.50 28.53 16.48
CA VAL A 124 16.46 27.90 17.30
C VAL A 124 15.67 26.83 16.54
N MET A 125 15.50 26.95 15.21
CA MET A 125 14.75 25.97 14.43
C MET A 125 15.67 24.86 13.92
N PRO A 126 15.32 23.57 14.15
CA PRO A 126 16.05 22.48 13.53
C PRO A 126 16.02 22.62 12.00
N TYR A 127 17.13 22.22 11.36
CA TYR A 127 17.24 22.22 9.90
C TYR A 127 16.03 21.51 9.28
N CYS A 128 15.28 22.23 8.47
CA CYS A 128 14.16 21.69 7.69
C CYS A 128 14.64 21.54 6.24
N PRO A 129 14.66 20.34 5.66
CA PRO A 129 15.06 20.17 4.27
C PRO A 129 14.11 20.95 3.36
N SER A 130 14.65 21.55 2.29
CA SER A 130 13.80 22.13 1.25
C SER A 130 12.94 21.03 0.60
N TYR A 131 11.79 21.40 0.02
CA TYR A 131 10.92 20.44 -0.68
C TYR A 131 11.67 19.63 -1.75
N SER A 132 12.61 20.27 -2.47
CA SER A 132 13.45 19.61 -3.47
C SER A 132 14.36 18.55 -2.85
N VAL A 133 15.01 18.86 -1.72
CA VAL A 133 15.86 17.89 -1.01
C VAL A 133 15.02 16.74 -0.46
N ALA A 134 13.90 17.03 0.20
CA ALA A 134 13.01 16.00 0.72
C ALA A 134 12.47 15.08 -0.38
N PHE A 135 12.04 15.65 -1.51
CA PHE A 135 11.59 14.88 -2.67
C PHE A 135 12.70 13.98 -3.22
N LYS A 136 13.90 14.53 -3.47
CA LYS A 136 15.03 13.75 -4.01
C LYS A 136 15.44 12.63 -3.07
N THR A 137 15.51 12.89 -1.77
CA THR A 137 15.85 11.86 -0.77
C THR A 137 14.79 10.75 -0.73
N LEU A 138 13.51 11.10 -0.65
CA LEU A 138 12.43 10.10 -0.66
C LEU A 138 12.40 9.32 -1.97
N PHE A 139 12.54 9.99 -3.11
CA PHE A 139 12.59 9.35 -4.42
C PHE A 139 13.76 8.38 -4.54
N LEU A 140 14.97 8.78 -4.13
CA LEU A 140 16.14 7.91 -4.15
C LEU A 140 15.92 6.64 -3.31
N VAL A 141 15.45 6.79 -2.07
CA VAL A 141 15.17 5.64 -1.19
C VAL A 141 14.12 4.72 -1.80
N ARG A 142 13.09 5.28 -2.46
CA ARG A 142 12.04 4.48 -3.11
C ARG A 142 12.51 3.81 -4.39
N ALA A 143 13.35 4.45 -5.20
CA ALA A 143 13.96 3.85 -6.37
C ALA A 143 14.87 2.67 -5.98
N LEU A 144 15.64 2.83 -4.89
CA LEU A 144 16.44 1.74 -4.33
C LEU A 144 15.57 0.60 -3.82
N ALA A 145 14.50 0.89 -3.07
CA ALA A 145 13.57 -0.12 -2.59
C ALA A 145 12.88 -0.88 -3.73
N ALA A 146 12.46 -0.18 -4.80
CA ALA A 146 11.87 -0.83 -5.98
C ALA A 146 12.86 -1.76 -6.70
N THR A 147 14.15 -1.46 -6.62
CA THR A 147 15.19 -2.26 -7.28
C THR A 147 15.57 -3.49 -6.43
N TYR A 148 15.74 -3.34 -5.12
CA TYR A 148 16.37 -4.36 -4.26
C TYR A 148 15.44 -5.03 -3.25
N SER A 149 14.23 -4.50 -3.02
CA SER A 149 13.27 -5.13 -2.10
C SER A 149 12.69 -6.39 -2.74
N ASN A 150 12.65 -7.47 -1.97
CA ASN A 150 11.89 -8.66 -2.34
C ASN A 150 10.39 -8.39 -2.12
N ILE A 151 9.54 -9.02 -2.91
CA ILE A 151 8.09 -9.03 -2.68
C ILE A 151 7.84 -10.12 -1.63
N SER A 152 7.30 -9.75 -0.48
CA SER A 152 7.15 -10.66 0.65
C SER A 152 5.72 -11.20 0.84
N ASP A 153 4.75 -10.67 0.09
CA ASP A 153 3.33 -10.97 0.26
C ASP A 153 2.72 -11.52 -1.03
N CYS A 154 2.18 -12.74 -0.97
CA CYS A 154 1.53 -13.38 -2.11
C CYS A 154 0.17 -12.75 -2.46
N ASP A 155 -0.51 -12.14 -1.50
CA ASP A 155 -1.74 -11.39 -1.77
C ASP A 155 -1.48 -10.19 -2.67
N GLU A 156 -0.28 -9.60 -2.59
CA GLU A 156 0.08 -8.51 -3.49
C GLU A 156 0.05 -8.97 -4.95
N VAL A 157 0.59 -10.16 -5.18
CA VAL A 157 0.76 -10.72 -6.51
C VAL A 157 -0.59 -11.14 -7.06
N PHE A 158 -1.31 -11.99 -6.34
CA PHE A 158 -2.55 -12.56 -6.85
C PHE A 158 -3.75 -11.59 -6.81
N ASN A 159 -3.75 -10.59 -5.92
CA ASN A 159 -4.85 -9.61 -5.86
C ASN A 159 -4.56 -8.29 -6.57
N TYR A 160 -3.33 -8.01 -7.01
CA TYR A 160 -3.03 -6.74 -7.68
C TYR A 160 -2.24 -6.93 -8.96
N TRP A 161 -1.16 -7.69 -8.94
CA TRP A 161 -0.34 -7.88 -10.14
C TRP A 161 -1.06 -8.73 -11.17
N GLU A 162 -1.60 -9.88 -10.78
CA GLU A 162 -2.29 -10.78 -11.71
C GLU A 162 -3.58 -10.15 -12.32
N PRO A 163 -4.44 -9.46 -11.56
CA PRO A 163 -5.55 -8.68 -12.13
C PRO A 163 -5.11 -7.52 -13.03
N MET A 164 -3.98 -6.87 -12.72
CA MET A 164 -3.42 -5.81 -13.57
C MET A 164 -2.85 -6.39 -14.87
N HIS A 165 -2.15 -7.52 -14.79
CA HIS A 165 -1.68 -8.27 -15.94
C HIS A 165 -2.86 -8.67 -16.82
N TYR A 166 -3.95 -9.14 -16.21
CA TYR A 166 -5.19 -9.45 -16.91
C TYR A 166 -5.80 -8.21 -17.60
N LEU A 167 -5.86 -7.04 -16.95
CA LEU A 167 -6.30 -5.82 -17.64
C LEU A 167 -5.38 -5.43 -18.80
N GLN A 168 -4.06 -5.52 -18.65
CA GLN A 168 -3.10 -5.09 -19.67
C GLN A 168 -3.00 -6.05 -20.87
N TYR A 169 -2.95 -7.35 -20.60
CA TYR A 169 -2.60 -8.40 -21.58
C TYR A 169 -3.74 -9.39 -21.85
N GLY A 170 -4.73 -9.50 -20.95
CA GLY A 170 -5.90 -10.37 -21.15
C GLY A 170 -5.74 -11.78 -20.61
N SER A 171 -4.62 -12.10 -19.98
CA SER A 171 -4.34 -13.35 -19.25
C SER A 171 -3.89 -13.05 -17.82
N GLY A 172 -4.06 -14.00 -16.90
CA GLY A 172 -3.63 -13.84 -15.50
C GLY A 172 -4.47 -14.68 -14.55
N LEU A 173 -4.08 -14.70 -13.28
CA LEU A 173 -4.77 -15.42 -12.22
C LEU A 173 -5.75 -14.53 -11.44
N GLN A 174 -6.88 -15.10 -11.03
CA GLN A 174 -7.93 -14.47 -10.24
C GLN A 174 -8.13 -15.18 -8.91
N THR A 175 -8.30 -14.40 -7.86
CA THR A 175 -8.77 -14.89 -6.57
C THR A 175 -10.30 -14.79 -6.49
N TRP A 176 -10.88 -15.44 -5.48
CA TRP A 176 -12.31 -15.33 -5.18
C TRP A 176 -12.75 -13.90 -4.88
N GLU A 177 -11.82 -13.05 -4.44
CA GLU A 177 -12.10 -11.68 -4.05
C GLU A 177 -12.55 -10.79 -5.23
N TYR A 178 -12.11 -11.13 -6.45
CA TYR A 178 -12.51 -10.51 -7.72
C TYR A 178 -13.72 -11.18 -8.39
N SER A 179 -14.26 -12.26 -7.83
CA SER A 179 -15.50 -12.83 -8.36
C SER A 179 -16.65 -11.86 -8.11
N PRO A 180 -17.50 -11.57 -9.13
CA PRO A 180 -18.69 -10.70 -8.97
C PRO A 180 -19.68 -11.17 -7.91
N LEU A 181 -19.58 -12.44 -7.49
CA LEU A 181 -20.34 -13.00 -6.38
C LEU A 181 -20.02 -12.29 -5.05
N TYR A 182 -18.72 -12.06 -4.79
CA TYR A 182 -18.23 -11.48 -3.53
C TYR A 182 -17.86 -10.00 -3.69
N ALA A 183 -17.15 -9.66 -4.77
CA ALA A 183 -16.73 -8.30 -5.13
C ALA A 183 -16.16 -7.51 -3.93
N ILE A 184 -15.11 -8.07 -3.30
CA ILE A 184 -14.43 -7.44 -2.16
C ILE A 184 -13.10 -6.77 -2.58
N ARG A 185 -12.77 -6.75 -3.87
CA ARG A 185 -11.67 -5.95 -4.42
C ARG A 185 -12.18 -5.01 -5.51
N SER A 186 -11.58 -3.83 -5.61
CA SER A 186 -12.06 -2.77 -6.50
C SER A 186 -11.25 -2.77 -7.79
N TRP A 187 -11.94 -2.87 -8.92
CA TRP A 187 -11.32 -2.67 -10.24
C TRP A 187 -10.89 -1.22 -10.45
N ALA A 188 -11.51 -0.25 -9.74
CA ALA A 188 -11.04 1.14 -9.75
C ALA A 188 -9.59 1.28 -9.24
N TYR A 189 -9.21 0.50 -8.22
CA TYR A 189 -7.83 0.46 -7.73
C TYR A 189 -6.89 -0.12 -8.79
N ILE A 190 -7.25 -1.24 -9.42
CA ILE A 190 -6.44 -1.87 -10.46
C ILE A 190 -6.30 -0.96 -11.68
N LEU A 191 -7.37 -0.29 -12.10
CA LEU A 191 -7.35 0.63 -13.23
C LEU A 191 -6.40 1.82 -12.99
N LEU A 192 -6.43 2.42 -11.79
CA LEU A 192 -5.51 3.49 -11.41
C LEU A 192 -4.05 3.06 -11.55
N HIS A 193 -3.71 1.87 -11.08
CA HIS A 193 -2.34 1.36 -11.14
C HIS A 193 -1.96 0.85 -12.53
N THR A 194 -2.91 0.35 -13.31
CA THR A 194 -2.71 0.01 -14.72
C THR A 194 -2.27 1.24 -15.52
N LEU A 195 -2.91 2.38 -15.28
CA LEU A 195 -2.51 3.65 -15.89
C LEU A 195 -1.10 4.07 -15.45
N ALA A 196 -0.79 3.97 -14.16
CA ALA A 196 0.53 4.28 -13.63
C ALA A 196 1.62 3.36 -14.21
N ALA A 197 1.34 2.06 -14.32
CA ALA A 197 2.22 1.07 -14.91
C ALA A 197 2.47 1.34 -16.39
N GLU A 198 1.46 1.75 -17.17
CA GLU A 198 1.64 2.10 -18.57
C GLU A 198 2.50 3.37 -18.74
N ILE A 199 2.31 4.38 -17.88
CA ILE A 199 3.17 5.57 -17.86
C ILE A 199 4.61 5.18 -17.49
N ALA A 200 4.77 4.31 -16.47
CA ALA A 200 6.08 3.83 -16.06
C ALA A 200 6.77 3.02 -17.16
N ARG A 201 6.03 2.16 -17.88
CA ARG A 201 6.54 1.39 -19.03
C ARG A 201 7.06 2.30 -20.15
N LEU A 202 6.42 3.45 -20.36
CA LEU A 202 6.87 4.47 -21.33
C LEU A 202 8.12 5.24 -20.85
N ALA A 203 8.33 5.34 -19.53
CA ALA A 203 9.40 6.13 -18.92
C ALA A 203 10.62 5.31 -18.46
N MET A 204 10.44 4.03 -18.12
CA MET A 204 11.42 3.14 -17.50
C MET A 204 11.24 1.72 -18.06
N SER A 205 12.33 1.07 -18.45
CA SER A 205 12.32 -0.33 -18.90
C SER A 205 12.22 -1.37 -17.76
N ALA A 206 11.99 -0.94 -16.51
CA ALA A 206 12.08 -1.80 -15.33
C ALA A 206 10.70 -2.04 -14.66
N ASN A 207 10.23 -3.29 -14.74
CA ASN A 207 8.96 -3.81 -14.22
C ASN A 207 8.98 -4.05 -12.70
N ARG A 208 9.17 -3.02 -11.87
CA ARG A 208 9.03 -3.19 -10.40
C ARG A 208 8.32 -2.01 -9.77
N VAL A 209 7.02 -2.19 -9.54
CA VAL A 209 6.27 -1.29 -8.68
C VAL A 209 5.45 -2.13 -7.72
N THR A 210 5.75 -2.00 -6.43
CA THR A 210 5.03 -2.67 -5.35
C THR A 210 3.72 -1.94 -5.08
N PHE A 211 2.59 -2.63 -5.13
CA PHE A 211 1.24 -2.06 -5.14
C PHE A 211 0.35 -2.64 -4.05
N LEU A 212 0.66 -2.33 -2.80
CA LEU A 212 -0.13 -2.79 -1.67
C LEU A 212 -1.12 -1.71 -1.21
N PRO A 213 -2.42 -2.00 -1.03
CA PRO A 213 -3.36 -1.00 -0.54
C PRO A 213 -3.04 -0.49 0.85
N SER A 214 -2.41 -1.29 1.71
CA SER A 214 -1.92 -0.84 3.02
C SER A 214 -0.74 0.15 2.88
N THR A 215 0.11 -0.01 1.87
CA THR A 215 1.16 0.96 1.51
C THR A 215 0.56 2.23 0.89
N PHE A 216 -0.48 2.11 0.06
CA PHE A 216 -1.25 3.26 -0.42
C PHE A 216 -1.89 4.02 0.76
N ALA A 217 -2.55 3.30 1.66
CA ALA A 217 -3.15 3.84 2.88
C ALA A 217 -2.10 4.44 3.82
N MET A 218 -0.88 3.90 3.87
CA MET A 218 0.26 4.49 4.58
C MET A 218 0.61 5.87 4.03
N TYR A 219 0.71 6.02 2.71
CA TYR A 219 1.04 7.31 2.10
C TYR A 219 -0.09 8.33 2.28
N THR A 220 -1.35 7.93 2.10
CA THR A 220 -2.48 8.82 2.38
C THR A 220 -2.57 9.17 3.86
N THR A 221 -2.21 8.25 4.77
CA THR A 221 -2.10 8.52 6.21
C THR A 221 -0.99 9.52 6.51
N MET A 222 0.17 9.43 5.84
CA MET A 222 1.24 10.41 5.95
C MET A 222 0.78 11.81 5.49
N LEU A 223 0.06 11.90 4.36
CA LEU A 223 -0.51 13.15 3.86
C LEU A 223 -1.60 13.70 4.78
N PHE A 224 -2.48 12.84 5.30
CA PHE A 224 -3.45 13.20 6.34
C PHE A 224 -2.75 13.77 7.57
N PHE A 225 -1.72 13.07 8.08
CA PHE A 225 -1.03 13.48 9.28
C PHE A 225 -0.30 14.81 9.10
N SER A 226 0.17 15.14 7.89
CA SER A 226 0.70 16.48 7.58
C SER A 226 -0.34 17.60 7.77
N GLN A 227 -1.63 17.31 7.51
CA GLN A 227 -2.73 18.26 7.77
C GLN A 227 -3.11 18.27 9.26
N MET A 228 -3.02 17.10 9.91
CA MET A 228 -3.22 16.98 11.34
C MET A 228 -2.18 17.81 12.09
N LEU A 229 -0.89 17.78 11.75
CA LEU A 229 0.17 18.52 12.45
C LEU A 229 -0.02 20.04 12.47
N GLN A 230 -0.76 20.61 11.51
CA GLN A 230 -1.09 22.05 11.53
C GLN A 230 -2.00 22.39 12.71
N CYS A 231 -1.85 23.59 13.28
CA CYS A 231 -2.75 24.07 14.33
C CYS A 231 -4.19 24.20 13.78
N PRO A 232 -5.22 23.86 14.58
CA PRO A 232 -6.61 24.10 14.17
C PRO A 232 -6.83 25.58 13.90
N HIS A 233 -7.22 25.93 12.68
CA HIS A 233 -7.50 27.33 12.31
C HIS A 233 -9.02 27.60 12.33
N ARG A 234 -9.45 28.77 12.82
CA ARG A 234 -10.87 29.08 13.04
C ARG A 234 -11.64 29.34 11.74
N GLN A 235 -11.04 30.10 10.81
CA GLN A 235 -11.75 30.62 9.64
C GLN A 235 -11.68 29.72 8.40
N SER A 236 -10.56 29.01 8.19
CA SER A 236 -10.36 28.18 7.00
C SER A 236 -10.81 26.75 7.22
N GLY A 237 -11.68 26.25 6.35
CA GLY A 237 -12.07 24.83 6.30
C GLY A 237 -11.10 23.95 5.51
N LYS A 238 -10.07 24.53 4.87
CA LYS A 238 -9.16 23.81 3.96
C LYS A 238 -8.43 22.67 4.65
N ARG A 239 -7.92 22.90 5.87
CA ARG A 239 -7.26 21.86 6.68
C ARG A 239 -8.19 20.65 6.89
N THR A 240 -9.41 20.91 7.32
CA THR A 240 -10.41 19.87 7.62
C THR A 240 -10.80 19.09 6.36
N PHE A 241 -11.03 19.79 5.25
CA PHE A 241 -11.33 19.16 3.97
C PHE A 241 -10.18 18.26 3.50
N TRP A 242 -8.94 18.77 3.45
CA TRP A 242 -7.80 17.97 2.99
C TRP A 242 -7.48 16.81 3.93
N ALA A 243 -7.64 16.98 5.25
CA ALA A 243 -7.48 15.88 6.20
C ALA A 243 -8.49 14.75 5.92
N ILE A 244 -9.78 15.10 5.76
CA ILE A 244 -10.83 14.11 5.45
C ILE A 244 -10.65 13.52 4.06
N PHE A 245 -10.20 14.31 3.09
CA PHE A 245 -9.92 13.83 1.73
C PHE A 245 -8.84 12.75 1.74
N TRP A 246 -7.71 12.97 2.43
CA TRP A 246 -6.63 11.98 2.47
C TRP A 246 -7.00 10.72 3.25
N VAL A 247 -7.67 10.85 4.41
CA VAL A 247 -8.17 9.68 5.16
C VAL A 247 -9.22 8.93 4.34
N GLY A 248 -10.16 9.65 3.73
CA GLY A 248 -11.22 9.10 2.91
C GLY A 248 -10.69 8.41 1.66
N LEU A 249 -9.70 8.99 0.98
CA LEU A 249 -9.05 8.38 -0.18
C LEU A 249 -8.34 7.07 0.21
N GLY A 250 -7.60 7.08 1.33
CA GLY A 250 -6.96 5.88 1.86
C GLY A 250 -7.95 4.78 2.24
N ALA A 251 -9.07 5.15 2.87
CA ALA A 251 -10.09 4.21 3.31
C ALA A 251 -10.96 3.66 2.17
N LEU A 252 -11.44 4.54 1.29
CA LEU A 252 -12.40 4.16 0.24
C LEU A 252 -11.74 3.49 -0.96
N LEU A 253 -10.49 3.87 -1.31
CA LEU A 253 -9.80 3.30 -2.46
C LEU A 253 -8.73 2.28 -2.07
N GLY A 254 -8.07 2.47 -0.93
CA GLY A 254 -7.01 1.57 -0.45
C GLY A 254 -7.54 0.48 0.47
N TRP A 255 -7.71 0.81 1.76
CA TRP A 255 -8.10 -0.15 2.78
C TRP A 255 -9.04 0.50 3.82
N PRO A 256 -10.31 0.07 3.92
CA PRO A 256 -11.35 0.79 4.67
C PRO A 256 -11.06 0.98 6.16
N PHE A 257 -10.35 0.03 6.77
CA PHE A 257 -10.02 0.09 8.21
C PHE A 257 -9.05 1.23 8.54
N SER A 258 -8.29 1.75 7.57
CA SER A 258 -7.41 2.90 7.77
C SER A 258 -8.15 4.17 8.21
N ALA A 259 -9.47 4.25 7.99
CA ALA A 259 -10.32 5.34 8.49
C ALA A 259 -10.23 5.54 10.01
N ALA A 260 -9.92 4.48 10.78
CA ALA A 260 -9.79 4.54 12.23
C ALA A 260 -8.72 5.55 12.68
N VAL A 261 -7.64 5.74 11.91
CA VAL A 261 -6.57 6.70 12.19
C VAL A 261 -7.09 8.15 12.20
N GLY A 262 -8.22 8.42 11.53
CA GLY A 262 -8.88 9.73 11.52
C GLY A 262 -9.63 10.08 12.81
N LEU A 263 -9.90 9.12 13.70
CA LEU A 263 -10.71 9.34 14.89
C LEU A 263 -10.11 10.38 15.86
N PRO A 264 -8.81 10.34 16.21
CA PRO A 264 -8.21 11.38 17.05
C PRO A 264 -8.25 12.79 16.44
N PHE A 265 -8.20 12.90 15.10
CA PHE A 265 -8.35 14.19 14.42
C PHE A 265 -9.78 14.73 14.54
N ALA A 266 -10.79 13.86 14.40
CA ALA A 266 -12.19 14.26 14.63
C ALA A 266 -12.40 14.73 16.07
N LEU A 267 -11.81 14.04 17.05
CA LEU A 267 -11.82 14.47 18.46
C LEU A 267 -11.11 15.82 18.64
N GLU A 268 -9.95 16.03 18.02
CA GLU A 268 -9.24 17.31 18.06
C GLU A 268 -10.08 18.47 17.55
N GLU A 269 -10.73 18.32 16.38
CA GLU A 269 -11.58 19.36 15.81
C GLU A 269 -12.81 19.70 16.69
N LEU A 270 -13.28 18.74 17.50
CA LEU A 270 -14.43 18.92 18.39
C LEU A 270 -14.07 19.37 19.82
N LEU A 271 -12.86 19.06 20.30
CA LEU A 271 -12.43 19.30 21.68
C LEU A 271 -11.44 20.47 21.83
N ILE A 272 -10.55 20.71 20.85
CA ILE A 272 -9.49 21.72 20.96
C ILE A 272 -9.99 23.10 20.51
N HIS A 273 -10.08 24.02 21.47
CA HIS A 273 -10.47 25.40 21.19
C HIS A 273 -9.31 26.23 20.61
N SER A 274 -9.31 26.45 19.30
CA SER A 274 -8.36 27.39 18.67
C SER A 274 -8.71 28.85 18.98
N ARG A 275 -7.92 29.51 19.84
CA ARG A 275 -7.95 30.96 20.03
C ARG A 275 -7.16 31.65 18.92
N SER A 276 -7.57 31.49 17.66
CA SER A 276 -7.07 32.36 16.60
C SER A 276 -7.61 33.78 16.82
N GLN A 277 -6.66 34.66 17.07
CA GLN A 277 -6.70 36.07 17.43
C GLN A 277 -7.54 36.92 16.47
N SER A 278 -8.86 36.97 16.68
CA SER A 278 -9.65 38.13 16.27
C SER A 278 -10.45 38.62 17.46
N ARG A 279 -10.05 39.78 17.99
CA ARG A 279 -10.60 40.45 19.16
C ARG A 279 -12.09 40.81 19.07
N LYS A 280 -12.81 40.48 17.98
CA LYS A 280 -14.12 41.09 17.68
C LYS A 280 -15.37 40.22 17.87
N LYS A 281 -15.31 38.94 18.26
CA LYS A 281 -16.50 38.18 18.76
C LYS A 281 -16.12 36.82 19.37
N THR A 282 -16.24 36.70 20.68
CA THR A 282 -16.24 35.42 21.40
C THR A 282 -17.50 34.65 21.02
N VAL A 283 -17.36 33.64 20.17
CA VAL A 283 -18.47 32.73 19.82
C VAL A 283 -18.65 31.75 20.98
N ARG A 284 -19.90 31.51 21.39
CA ARG A 284 -20.24 30.56 22.45
C ARG A 284 -19.70 29.16 22.10
N PHE A 285 -19.20 28.43 23.09
CA PHE A 285 -18.59 27.11 22.89
C PHE A 285 -19.48 26.12 22.11
N ARG A 286 -20.78 26.12 22.40
CA ARG A 286 -21.78 25.30 21.69
C ARG A 286 -21.85 25.62 20.20
N ASP A 287 -21.88 26.90 19.84
CA ASP A 287 -22.02 27.34 18.45
C ASP A 287 -20.71 27.11 17.69
N TRP A 288 -19.56 27.26 18.36
CA TRP A 288 -18.25 26.85 17.83
C TRP A 288 -18.20 25.36 17.51
N ARG A 289 -18.62 24.50 18.45
CA ARG A 289 -18.63 23.04 18.27
C ARG A 289 -19.59 22.62 17.15
N ARG A 290 -20.76 23.25 17.06
CA ARG A 290 -21.72 23.05 15.96
C ARG A 290 -21.10 23.41 14.60
N MET A 291 -20.44 24.55 14.47
CA MET A 291 -19.75 24.92 13.22
C MET A 291 -18.65 23.92 12.82
N ARG A 292 -17.91 23.39 13.79
CA ARG A 292 -16.87 22.37 13.55
C ARG A 292 -17.46 21.04 13.12
N LEU A 293 -18.51 20.59 13.80
CA LEU A 293 -19.24 19.38 13.43
C LEU A 293 -19.82 19.49 12.02
N LEU A 294 -20.50 20.61 11.70
CA LEU A 294 -21.02 20.85 10.37
C LEU A 294 -19.92 20.81 9.31
N ARG A 295 -18.75 21.42 9.58
CA ARG A 295 -17.59 21.38 8.67
C ARG A 295 -17.07 19.95 8.45
N LEU A 296 -16.97 19.14 9.51
CA LEU A 296 -16.59 17.74 9.40
C LEU A 296 -17.60 17.01 8.51
N LEU A 297 -18.90 17.13 8.80
CA LEU A 297 -19.97 16.49 8.03
C LEU A 297 -19.99 16.91 6.56
N THR A 298 -19.95 18.22 6.27
CA THR A 298 -19.94 18.71 4.88
C THR A 298 -18.70 18.24 4.13
N SER A 299 -17.54 18.17 4.79
CA SER A 299 -16.31 17.67 4.17
C SER A 299 -16.39 16.16 3.92
N SER A 300 -16.94 15.39 4.86
CA SER A 300 -17.16 13.95 4.71
C SER A 300 -18.12 13.64 3.56
N VAL A 301 -19.24 14.35 3.46
CA VAL A 301 -20.20 14.19 2.34
C VAL A 301 -19.54 14.56 1.01
N ALA A 302 -18.79 15.66 0.96
CA ALA A 302 -18.07 16.06 -0.25
C ALA A 302 -17.05 15.00 -0.70
N VAL A 303 -16.28 14.42 0.24
CA VAL A 303 -15.29 13.37 -0.05
C VAL A 303 -15.96 12.06 -0.46
N LEU A 304 -17.06 11.69 0.19
CA LEU A 304 -17.87 10.54 -0.22
C LEU A 304 -18.37 10.72 -1.66
N GLY A 305 -18.89 11.91 -1.99
CA GLY A 305 -19.32 12.24 -3.35
C GLY A 305 -18.18 12.21 -4.38
N CYS A 306 -17.02 12.82 -4.09
CA CYS A 306 -15.95 12.94 -5.08
C CYS A 306 -15.03 11.72 -5.19
N VAL A 307 -14.97 10.85 -4.18
CA VAL A 307 -14.13 9.64 -4.18
C VAL A 307 -14.97 8.38 -4.39
N LEU A 308 -16.02 8.17 -3.59
CA LEU A 308 -16.78 6.91 -3.64
C LEU A 308 -17.60 6.78 -4.93
N VAL A 309 -18.21 7.87 -5.43
CA VAL A 309 -19.04 7.80 -6.64
C VAL A 309 -18.22 7.34 -7.86
N PRO A 310 -17.04 7.92 -8.19
CA PRO A 310 -16.20 7.39 -9.26
C PRO A 310 -15.82 5.91 -9.08
N ILE A 311 -15.49 5.49 -7.86
CA ILE A 311 -15.15 4.10 -7.55
C ILE A 311 -16.33 3.18 -7.88
N ILE A 312 -17.52 3.49 -7.37
CA ILE A 312 -18.74 2.71 -7.63
C ILE A 312 -19.06 2.65 -9.13
N LEU A 313 -18.88 3.75 -9.86
CA LEU A 313 -19.14 3.79 -11.30
C LEU A 313 -18.17 2.88 -12.09
N ILE A 314 -16.89 2.90 -11.75
CA ILE A 314 -15.88 2.03 -12.37
C ILE A 314 -16.12 0.56 -12.00
N ASP A 315 -16.34 0.28 -10.73
CA ASP A 315 -16.59 -1.08 -10.26
C ASP A 315 -17.89 -1.65 -10.88
N ARG A 316 -18.94 -0.83 -10.99
CA ARG A 316 -20.18 -1.21 -11.70
C ARG A 316 -19.92 -1.56 -13.17
N TYR A 317 -19.00 -0.84 -13.82
CA TYR A 317 -18.67 -1.07 -15.22
C TYR A 317 -17.93 -2.40 -15.44
N TYR A 318 -17.03 -2.79 -14.53
CA TYR A 318 -16.29 -4.06 -14.63
C TYR A 318 -17.11 -5.25 -14.12
N TYR A 319 -17.70 -5.15 -12.92
CA TYR A 319 -18.52 -6.22 -12.35
C TYR A 319 -19.88 -6.40 -13.04
N LYS A 320 -20.30 -5.44 -13.86
CA LYS A 320 -21.65 -5.36 -14.47
C LYS A 320 -22.79 -5.39 -13.43
N LYS A 321 -22.48 -5.06 -12.17
CA LYS A 321 -23.37 -5.05 -11.01
C LYS A 321 -23.06 -3.85 -10.13
N LEU A 322 -24.08 -3.24 -9.54
CA LEU A 322 -23.87 -2.18 -8.55
C LEU A 322 -23.31 -2.78 -7.26
N VAL A 323 -22.08 -2.42 -6.91
CA VAL A 323 -21.38 -2.89 -5.71
C VAL A 323 -20.70 -1.74 -5.00
N VAL A 324 -20.66 -1.79 -3.67
CA VAL A 324 -19.90 -0.86 -2.84
C VAL A 324 -18.78 -1.65 -2.19
N VAL A 325 -17.67 -1.82 -2.92
CA VAL A 325 -16.56 -2.71 -2.52
C VAL A 325 -16.05 -2.43 -1.10
N PRO A 326 -15.79 -1.16 -0.68
CA PRO A 326 -15.29 -0.90 0.67
C PRO A 326 -16.25 -1.35 1.78
N LEU A 327 -17.57 -1.30 1.50
CA LEU A 327 -18.59 -1.80 2.42
C LEU A 327 -18.59 -3.32 2.46
N ASN A 328 -18.49 -4.00 1.30
CA ASN A 328 -18.44 -5.46 1.24
C ASN A 328 -17.26 -6.02 2.04
N ILE A 329 -16.08 -5.40 1.96
CA ILE A 329 -14.89 -5.78 2.74
C ILE A 329 -15.18 -5.67 4.24
N VAL A 330 -15.80 -4.57 4.69
CA VAL A 330 -16.13 -4.36 6.12
C VAL A 330 -17.16 -5.38 6.58
N LEU A 331 -18.20 -5.63 5.78
CA LEU A 331 -19.22 -6.64 6.09
C LEU A 331 -18.61 -8.03 6.20
N TYR A 332 -17.72 -8.40 5.28
CA TYR A 332 -17.02 -9.67 5.30
C TYR A 332 -16.12 -9.83 6.53
N ASN A 333 -15.22 -8.87 6.79
CA ASN A 333 -14.23 -9.02 7.87
C ASN A 333 -14.79 -8.83 9.27
N VAL A 334 -15.82 -8.00 9.45
CA VAL A 334 -16.35 -7.63 10.79
C VAL A 334 -17.63 -8.39 11.12
N PHE A 335 -18.46 -8.69 10.12
CA PHE A 335 -19.79 -9.28 10.31
C PHE A 335 -19.94 -10.64 9.60
N GLY A 336 -18.85 -11.24 9.11
CA GLY A 336 -18.86 -12.50 8.36
C GLY A 336 -19.10 -13.77 9.18
N GLY A 337 -19.16 -13.68 10.51
CA GLY A 337 -19.44 -14.81 11.40
C GLY A 337 -18.34 -15.89 11.30
N ASP A 338 -18.72 -17.08 10.84
CA ASP A 338 -17.82 -18.23 10.66
C ASP A 338 -16.87 -18.08 9.45
N VAL A 339 -17.05 -17.02 8.65
CA VAL A 339 -16.18 -16.66 7.54
C VAL A 339 -15.52 -15.32 7.87
N GLY A 340 -14.19 -15.29 7.91
CA GLY A 340 -13.46 -14.11 8.36
C GLY A 340 -11.95 -14.25 8.16
N PRO A 341 -11.17 -13.25 8.58
CA PRO A 341 -9.72 -13.25 8.36
C PRO A 341 -8.98 -14.38 9.10
N ASP A 342 -9.57 -14.93 10.16
CA ASP A 342 -8.95 -15.98 10.99
C ASP A 342 -8.80 -17.32 10.26
N ILE A 343 -9.54 -17.55 9.17
CA ILE A 343 -9.50 -18.80 8.39
C ILE A 343 -8.16 -19.01 7.66
N PHE A 344 -7.34 -17.96 7.55
CA PHE A 344 -6.01 -18.00 6.95
C PHE A 344 -4.89 -18.23 7.98
N GLY A 345 -5.25 -18.44 9.24
CA GLY A 345 -4.32 -18.63 10.35
C GLY A 345 -4.21 -17.41 11.25
N THR A 346 -3.73 -17.64 12.48
CA THR A 346 -3.61 -16.60 13.51
C THR A 346 -2.22 -16.61 14.10
N GLU A 347 -1.70 -15.43 14.38
CA GLU A 347 -0.40 -15.25 15.03
C GLU A 347 -0.59 -14.80 16.49
N PRO A 348 0.39 -15.04 17.36
CA PRO A 348 0.25 -14.74 18.78
C PRO A 348 0.26 -13.24 19.13
N TRP A 349 -0.12 -12.87 20.36
CA TRP A 349 -0.24 -11.46 20.79
C TRP A 349 1.05 -10.64 20.64
N TRP A 350 2.21 -11.28 20.77
CA TRP A 350 3.53 -10.64 20.69
C TRP A 350 4.07 -10.50 19.26
N PHE A 351 3.33 -10.96 18.25
CA PHE A 351 3.70 -10.88 16.84
C PHE A 351 4.06 -9.45 16.43
N TYR A 352 3.19 -8.48 16.71
CA TYR A 352 3.43 -7.08 16.33
C TYR A 352 4.59 -6.43 17.08
N ILE A 353 4.88 -6.87 18.31
CA ILE A 353 6.03 -6.40 19.07
C ILE A 353 7.32 -6.91 18.42
N LEU A 354 7.39 -8.21 18.10
CA LEU A 354 8.54 -8.78 17.41
C LEU A 354 8.72 -8.12 16.04
N ASN A 355 7.66 -7.94 15.27
CA ASN A 355 7.70 -7.27 13.98
C ASN A 355 8.20 -5.82 14.09
N GLY A 356 7.69 -5.07 15.09
CA GLY A 356 8.12 -3.71 15.38
C GLY A 356 9.59 -3.62 15.75
N LEU A 357 10.07 -4.50 16.63
CA LEU A 357 11.50 -4.58 17.00
C LEU A 357 12.39 -4.98 15.83
N LEU A 358 11.91 -5.85 14.95
CA LEU A 358 12.67 -6.34 13.82
C LEU A 358 12.83 -5.27 12.73
N ASN A 359 11.76 -4.51 12.45
CA ASN A 359 11.75 -3.49 11.40
C ASN A 359 12.18 -2.08 11.87
N PHE A 360 11.91 -1.73 13.13
CA PHE A 360 12.19 -0.40 13.70
C PHE A 360 13.05 -0.44 14.97
N ASN A 361 13.59 -1.59 15.37
CA ASN A 361 14.58 -1.72 16.45
C ASN A 361 14.21 -0.95 17.74
N VAL A 362 15.11 -0.10 18.25
CA VAL A 362 14.86 0.71 19.46
C VAL A 362 13.87 1.84 19.19
N LEU A 363 13.71 2.27 17.93
CA LEU A 363 12.75 3.31 17.57
C LEU A 363 11.31 2.86 17.78
N PHE A 364 11.01 1.56 17.65
CA PHE A 364 9.72 1.01 18.02
C PHE A 364 9.40 1.21 19.51
N LEU A 365 10.37 0.91 20.38
CA LEU A 365 10.24 1.13 21.82
C LEU A 365 10.09 2.61 22.15
N ALA A 366 10.85 3.47 21.48
CA ALA A 366 10.68 4.92 21.59
C ALA A 366 9.28 5.37 21.17
N ALA A 367 8.71 4.82 20.09
CA ALA A 367 7.37 5.16 19.64
C ALA A 367 6.29 4.80 20.69
N ILE A 368 6.35 3.61 21.27
CA ILE A 368 5.43 3.16 22.33
C ILE A 368 5.60 3.97 23.62
N ALA A 369 6.81 4.45 23.91
CA ALA A 369 7.09 5.29 25.09
C ALA A 369 6.60 6.75 24.96
N SER A 370 6.08 7.17 23.80
CA SER A 370 5.77 8.59 23.53
C SER A 370 4.70 9.21 24.45
N LEU A 371 3.60 8.51 24.75
CA LEU A 371 2.59 8.98 25.71
C LEU A 371 3.10 9.01 27.16
N PRO A 372 3.73 7.95 27.71
CA PRO A 372 4.34 8.01 29.04
C PRO A 372 5.36 9.16 29.18
N VAL A 373 6.22 9.35 28.17
CA VAL A 373 7.24 10.42 28.17
C VAL A 373 6.61 11.80 28.02
N LEU A 374 5.51 11.93 27.28
CA LEU A 374 4.73 13.18 27.22
C LEU A 374 4.17 13.55 28.59
N VAL A 375 3.55 12.59 29.30
CA VAL A 375 3.02 12.81 30.66
C VAL A 375 4.15 13.21 31.60
N LEU A 376 5.28 12.51 31.55
CA LEU A 376 6.46 12.85 32.35
C LEU A 376 6.98 14.26 32.01
N THR A 377 7.02 14.64 30.74
CA THR A 377 7.46 15.98 30.29
C THR A 377 6.52 17.07 30.79
N TYR A 378 5.21 16.84 30.76
CA TYR A 378 4.22 17.80 31.27
C TYR A 378 4.43 18.12 32.76
N PHE A 379 4.76 17.11 33.58
CA PHE A 379 4.98 17.31 35.01
C PHE A 379 6.39 17.80 35.36
N THR A 380 7.39 17.53 34.52
CA THR A 380 8.80 17.87 34.83
C THR A 380 9.24 19.18 34.17
N ILE A 381 8.82 19.43 32.93
CA ILE A 381 9.26 20.57 32.10
C ILE A 381 8.11 21.03 31.19
N PRO A 382 7.03 21.57 31.76
CA PRO A 382 5.88 22.04 30.98
C PRO A 382 6.24 23.13 29.96
N ASP A 383 7.35 23.84 30.19
CA ASP A 383 7.94 24.89 29.36
C ASP A 383 8.54 24.39 28.03
N VAL A 384 8.86 23.10 27.90
CA VAL A 384 9.36 22.49 26.65
C VAL A 384 8.23 22.18 25.66
N LEU A 385 7.03 21.88 26.18
CA LEU A 385 5.87 21.76 25.31
C LEU A 385 5.56 23.16 24.75
N PRO A 386 5.36 23.31 23.43
CA PRO A 386 5.07 24.60 22.83
C PRO A 386 3.88 25.29 23.51
N ASN A 387 4.17 26.20 24.43
CA ASN A 387 3.36 27.38 24.63
C ASN A 387 3.69 28.25 23.42
N ALA A 388 2.75 28.48 22.51
CA ALA A 388 2.95 29.43 21.42
C ALA A 388 3.56 30.73 22.02
N PRO A 389 4.83 31.06 21.73
CA PRO A 389 5.47 32.17 22.40
C PRO A 389 5.10 33.46 21.68
N SER A 390 4.93 34.51 22.49
CA SER A 390 4.95 35.91 22.09
C SER A 390 3.64 36.45 21.50
N GLY A 391 2.68 36.74 22.38
CA GLY A 391 1.60 37.70 22.11
C GLY A 391 0.22 37.06 21.90
N THR A 392 -0.61 37.10 22.94
CA THR A 392 -2.07 36.85 22.90
C THR A 392 -2.55 35.47 22.42
N GLY A 393 -2.41 34.45 23.27
CA GLY A 393 -3.26 33.25 23.14
C GLY A 393 -2.66 31.99 23.75
N GLN A 394 -2.79 31.81 25.06
CA GLN A 394 -2.51 30.51 25.68
C GLN A 394 -3.41 29.42 25.05
N LEU A 395 -2.81 28.32 24.62
CA LEU A 395 -3.52 27.07 24.41
C LEU A 395 -4.04 26.62 25.77
N LYS A 396 -5.33 26.28 25.89
CA LYS A 396 -5.89 25.89 27.19
C LYS A 396 -5.32 24.56 27.70
N ASP A 397 -5.05 23.61 26.79
CA ASP A 397 -4.67 22.24 27.15
C ASP A 397 -3.59 21.66 26.19
N PRO A 398 -2.29 21.97 26.39
CA PRO A 398 -1.21 21.43 25.55
C PRO A 398 -1.09 19.90 25.67
N LEU A 399 -1.30 19.34 26.86
CA LEU A 399 -1.28 17.88 27.08
C LEU A 399 -2.31 17.18 26.19
N LEU A 400 -3.57 17.62 26.21
CA LEU A 400 -4.63 17.04 25.39
C LEU A 400 -4.32 17.14 23.89
N LEU A 401 -3.78 18.26 23.42
CA LEU A 401 -3.40 18.42 22.01
C LEU A 401 -2.33 17.39 21.61
N PHE A 402 -1.24 17.29 22.37
CA PHE A 402 -0.16 16.34 22.04
C PHE A 402 -0.60 14.89 22.20
N THR A 403 -1.43 14.56 23.19
CA THR A 403 -2.06 13.24 23.32
C THR A 403 -2.85 12.90 22.06
N LEU A 404 -3.67 13.82 21.54
CA LEU A 404 -4.43 13.59 20.31
C LEU A 404 -3.51 13.41 19.08
N LYS A 405 -2.35 14.08 19.01
CA LYS A 405 -1.35 13.86 17.93
C LYS A 405 -0.67 12.50 17.99
N LEU A 406 -0.36 11.99 19.19
CA LEU A 406 0.36 10.73 19.37
C LEU A 406 -0.59 9.51 19.34
N SER A 407 -1.83 9.69 19.82
CA SER A 407 -2.83 8.62 19.97
C SER A 407 -3.19 7.80 18.71
N PRO A 408 -3.09 8.27 17.45
CA PRO A 408 -3.46 7.43 16.31
C PRO A 408 -2.61 6.16 16.20
N LEU A 409 -1.33 6.20 16.60
CA LEU A 409 -0.49 5.00 16.70
C LEU A 409 -1.03 4.00 17.72
N TYR A 410 -1.39 4.48 18.92
CA TYR A 410 -1.90 3.65 20.02
C TYR A 410 -3.26 3.06 19.70
N LEU A 411 -4.16 3.85 19.10
CA LEU A 411 -5.46 3.37 18.64
C LEU A 411 -5.28 2.22 17.65
N TRP A 412 -4.37 2.38 16.70
CA TRP A 412 -4.10 1.35 15.70
C TRP A 412 -3.51 0.07 16.30
N LEU A 413 -2.49 0.21 17.15
CA LEU A 413 -1.88 -0.92 17.85
C LEU A 413 -2.91 -1.65 18.74
N ALA A 414 -3.80 -0.92 19.41
CA ALA A 414 -4.86 -1.50 20.23
C ALA A 414 -5.85 -2.33 19.40
N ILE A 415 -6.32 -1.78 18.27
CA ILE A 415 -7.25 -2.47 17.36
C ILE A 415 -6.63 -3.78 16.86
N PHE A 416 -5.43 -3.73 16.28
CA PHE A 416 -4.85 -4.91 15.62
C PHE A 416 -4.21 -5.91 16.59
N THR A 417 -3.71 -5.47 17.75
CA THR A 417 -3.23 -6.42 18.78
C THR A 417 -4.40 -7.21 19.39
N ALA A 418 -5.60 -6.61 19.44
CA ALA A 418 -6.80 -7.29 19.91
C ALA A 418 -7.36 -8.32 18.92
N GLN A 419 -6.95 -8.29 17.63
CA GLN A 419 -7.42 -9.26 16.65
C GLN A 419 -6.60 -10.57 16.69
N PRO A 420 -7.25 -11.74 16.53
CA PRO A 420 -6.56 -13.03 16.45
C PRO A 420 -5.67 -13.13 15.21
N HIS A 421 -6.20 -12.82 14.03
CA HIS A 421 -5.45 -12.74 12.78
C HIS A 421 -4.52 -11.52 12.73
N LYS A 422 -3.22 -11.75 12.49
CA LYS A 422 -2.20 -10.70 12.44
C LYS A 422 -1.27 -10.91 11.27
N GLU A 423 -1.07 -9.84 10.51
CA GLU A 423 -0.14 -9.79 9.40
C GLU A 423 0.77 -8.57 9.51
N GLU A 424 2.02 -8.69 9.06
CA GLU A 424 3.00 -7.60 9.09
C GLU A 424 2.47 -6.33 8.39
N ARG A 425 1.79 -6.50 7.24
CA ARG A 425 1.28 -5.39 6.43
C ARG A 425 0.21 -4.54 7.09
N PHE A 426 -0.48 -5.04 8.12
CA PHE A 426 -1.47 -4.24 8.85
C PHE A 426 -0.84 -3.07 9.61
N LEU A 427 0.45 -3.15 9.96
CA LEU A 427 1.14 -2.02 10.58
C LEU A 427 1.61 -0.96 9.58
N PHE A 428 1.61 -1.23 8.27
CA PHE A 428 2.15 -0.31 7.26
C PHE A 428 1.48 1.06 7.35
N VAL A 429 0.16 1.09 7.56
CA VAL A 429 -0.64 2.32 7.70
C VAL A 429 -0.04 3.29 8.71
N VAL A 430 0.53 2.79 9.80
CA VAL A 430 1.03 3.60 10.92
C VAL A 430 2.55 3.71 10.99
N TYR A 431 3.30 3.16 10.04
CA TYR A 431 4.76 3.32 9.99
C TYR A 431 5.22 4.80 10.02
N PRO A 432 4.59 5.75 9.29
CA PRO A 432 4.93 7.16 9.40
C PRO A 432 4.67 7.72 10.81
N LEU A 433 3.60 7.24 11.45
CA LEU A 433 3.22 7.66 12.80
C LEU A 433 4.18 7.08 13.84
N LEU A 434 4.64 5.85 13.66
CA LEU A 434 5.68 5.23 14.49
C LEU A 434 6.94 6.08 14.47
N CYS A 435 7.43 6.45 13.28
CA CYS A 435 8.58 7.35 13.13
C CYS A 435 8.37 8.68 13.85
N PHE A 436 7.19 9.30 13.70
CA PHE A 436 6.86 10.56 14.37
C PHE A 436 6.87 10.41 15.90
N ASN A 437 6.19 9.38 16.44
CA ASN A 437 6.14 9.12 17.87
C ASN A 437 7.54 8.85 18.44
N ALA A 438 8.38 8.10 17.72
CA ALA A 438 9.76 7.83 18.13
C ALA A 438 10.59 9.12 18.22
N VAL A 439 10.51 9.99 17.21
CA VAL A 439 11.23 11.28 17.22
C VAL A 439 10.73 12.19 18.34
N MET A 440 9.42 12.24 18.57
CA MET A 440 8.84 13.01 19.69
C MET A 440 9.36 12.51 21.03
N THR A 441 9.44 11.18 21.24
CA THR A 441 10.01 10.60 22.45
C THR A 441 11.47 10.97 22.62
N LEU A 442 12.30 10.82 21.59
CA LEU A 442 13.73 11.14 21.65
C LEU A 442 13.95 12.62 21.97
N PHE A 443 13.16 13.52 21.36
CA PHE A 443 13.20 14.95 21.64
C PHE A 443 12.81 15.28 23.08
N MET A 444 11.67 14.75 23.56
CA MET A 444 11.19 15.00 24.93
C MET A 444 12.14 14.41 25.97
N ALA A 445 12.61 13.18 25.77
CA ALA A 445 13.58 12.52 26.65
C ALA A 445 14.91 13.29 26.71
N GLN A 446 15.41 13.77 25.57
CA GLN A 446 16.60 14.62 25.52
C GLN A 446 16.43 15.88 26.38
N LYS A 447 15.27 16.55 26.28
CA LYS A 447 14.98 17.76 27.06
C LYS A 447 14.83 17.48 28.55
N ILE A 448 14.22 16.35 28.91
CA ILE A 448 14.18 15.85 30.30
C ILE A 448 15.59 15.69 30.86
N VAL A 449 16.45 14.97 30.14
CA VAL A 449 17.84 14.74 30.56
C VAL A 449 18.61 16.04 30.69
N GLN A 450 18.49 16.96 29.72
CA GLN A 450 19.14 18.28 29.78
C GLN A 450 18.74 19.04 31.05
N ARG A 451 17.44 19.16 31.33
CA ARG A 451 16.95 19.92 32.49
C ARG A 451 17.31 19.30 33.83
N VAL A 452 17.31 17.97 33.93
CA VAL A 452 17.70 17.25 35.14
C VAL A 452 19.19 17.47 35.40
N LEU A 453 20.04 17.30 34.39
CA LEU A 453 21.49 17.49 34.53
C LEU A 453 21.86 18.96 34.79
N ASP A 454 21.15 19.91 34.20
CA ASP A 454 21.37 21.35 34.44
C ASP A 454 21.12 21.76 35.90
N ARG A 455 20.36 20.96 36.67
CA ARG A 455 20.18 21.19 38.12
C ARG A 455 21.44 20.84 38.93
N PHE A 456 22.25 19.90 38.46
CA PHE A 456 23.40 19.35 39.19
C PHE A 456 24.74 19.89 38.68
N VAL A 457 24.76 20.69 37.61
CA VAL A 457 25.99 21.06 36.90
C VAL A 457 26.15 22.58 36.82
N THR A 458 27.41 23.04 36.86
CA THR A 458 27.75 24.46 36.75
C THR A 458 27.43 25.04 35.36
N ARG A 459 27.10 26.33 35.32
CA ARG A 459 26.68 27.06 34.11
C ARG A 459 27.69 26.97 32.95
N SER A 460 28.98 26.78 33.23
CA SER A 460 30.02 26.61 32.20
C SER A 460 29.96 25.25 31.49
N LYS A 461 29.42 24.21 32.12
CA LYS A 461 29.34 22.84 31.59
C LYS A 461 27.98 22.52 30.93
N THR A 462 26.96 23.37 31.11
CA THR A 462 25.63 23.23 30.48
C THR A 462 25.69 23.12 28.95
N ALA A 463 26.50 23.96 28.30
CA ALA A 463 26.65 23.92 26.84
C ALA A 463 27.21 22.57 26.34
N ALA A 464 28.15 21.98 27.09
CA ALA A 464 28.70 20.67 26.79
C ALA A 464 27.64 19.56 26.93
N ILE A 465 26.82 19.60 27.98
CA ILE A 465 25.72 18.63 28.19
C ILE A 465 24.71 18.67 27.04
N HIS A 466 24.34 19.86 26.60
CA HIS A 466 23.40 20.02 25.48
C HIS A 466 23.99 19.45 24.18
N LYS A 467 25.29 19.67 23.94
CA LYS A 467 26.01 19.07 22.81
C LYS A 467 26.07 17.53 22.90
N TYR A 468 26.45 16.97 24.05
CA TYR A 468 26.57 15.51 24.22
C TYR A 468 25.22 14.80 24.14
N SER A 469 24.18 15.36 24.75
CA SER A 469 22.82 14.80 24.66
C SER A 469 22.27 14.84 23.23
N ALA A 470 22.57 15.87 22.45
CA ALA A 470 22.27 15.89 21.00
C ALA A 470 23.08 14.84 20.24
N GLY A 471 24.36 14.68 20.57
CA GLY A 471 25.22 13.63 20.02
C GLY A 471 24.66 12.21 20.29
N LEU A 472 24.14 11.96 21.50
CA LEU A 472 23.54 10.68 21.86
C LEU A 472 22.32 10.34 20.99
N VAL A 473 21.46 11.32 20.70
CA VAL A 473 20.31 11.12 19.78
C VAL A 473 20.82 10.72 18.39
N TRP A 474 21.84 11.40 17.86
CA TRP A 474 22.45 11.02 16.59
C TRP A 474 23.05 9.61 16.60
N VAL A 475 23.72 9.21 17.69
CA VAL A 475 24.25 7.85 17.84
C VAL A 475 23.13 6.82 17.78
N ILE A 476 22.01 7.06 18.47
CA ILE A 476 20.83 6.16 18.43
C ILE A 476 20.28 6.06 17.00
N LEU A 477 20.14 7.18 16.30
CA LEU A 477 19.62 7.21 14.92
C LEU A 477 20.56 6.50 13.94
N ILE A 478 21.87 6.74 14.02
CA ILE A 478 22.88 6.11 13.16
C ILE A 478 22.94 4.60 13.43
N ALA A 479 22.94 4.18 14.70
CA ALA A 479 22.90 2.77 15.06
C ALA A 479 21.63 2.07 14.54
N SER A 480 20.47 2.72 14.69
CA SER A 480 19.19 2.22 14.17
C SER A 480 19.20 2.08 12.65
N ALA A 481 19.79 3.06 11.94
CA ALA A 481 19.96 3.01 10.50
C ALA A 481 20.90 1.88 10.05
N ALA A 482 22.02 1.68 10.77
CA ALA A 482 22.97 0.60 10.47
C ALA A 482 22.35 -0.80 10.68
N ILE A 483 21.58 -0.99 11.75
CA ILE A 483 20.85 -2.24 12.02
C ILE A 483 19.81 -2.50 10.91
N SER A 484 19.08 -1.45 10.51
CA SER A 484 18.08 -1.55 9.43
C SER A 484 18.72 -1.87 8.08
N LEU A 485 19.87 -1.26 7.77
CA LEU A 485 20.64 -1.56 6.56
C LEU A 485 21.15 -3.00 6.57
N SER A 486 21.69 -3.47 7.70
CA SER A 486 22.11 -4.88 7.86
C SER A 486 20.95 -5.85 7.61
N ARG A 487 19.74 -5.53 8.08
CA ARG A 487 18.53 -6.32 7.80
C ARG A 487 18.17 -6.32 6.31
N ILE A 488 18.18 -5.16 5.65
CA ILE A 488 17.91 -5.07 4.20
C ILE A 488 18.91 -5.92 3.40
N LEU A 489 20.20 -5.83 3.75
CA LEU A 489 21.25 -6.66 3.14
C LEU A 489 21.03 -8.14 3.40
N ALA A 490 20.55 -8.53 4.59
CA ALA A 490 20.21 -9.93 4.88
C ALA A 490 19.09 -10.42 3.97
N LEU A 491 18.02 -9.63 3.84
CA LEU A 491 16.87 -9.98 3.02
C LEU A 491 17.26 -10.14 1.54
N HIS A 492 18.11 -9.24 1.04
CA HIS A 492 18.64 -9.31 -0.32
C HIS A 492 19.56 -10.52 -0.52
N GLU A 493 20.58 -10.71 0.32
CA GLU A 493 21.57 -11.78 0.13
C GLU A 493 20.97 -13.18 0.38
N HIS A 494 20.08 -13.33 1.36
CA HIS A 494 19.62 -14.64 1.81
C HIS A 494 18.38 -15.13 1.05
N TYR A 495 17.55 -14.21 0.55
CA TYR A 495 16.20 -14.52 0.05
C TYR A 495 15.84 -13.89 -1.31
N SER A 496 16.80 -13.33 -2.06
CA SER A 496 16.56 -12.80 -3.42
C SER A 496 16.45 -13.86 -4.52
N ALA A 497 16.59 -15.15 -4.18
CA ALA A 497 16.59 -16.20 -5.19
C ALA A 497 15.32 -16.22 -6.07
N PRO A 498 14.09 -16.12 -5.52
CA PRO A 498 12.90 -16.19 -6.35
C PRO A 498 12.82 -15.04 -7.37
N ILE A 499 13.14 -13.80 -6.97
CA ILE A 499 13.06 -12.65 -7.88
C ILE A 499 14.09 -12.72 -9.00
N GLU A 500 15.29 -13.24 -8.73
CA GLU A 500 16.31 -13.42 -9.76
C GLU A 500 15.96 -14.58 -10.70
N VAL A 501 15.44 -15.70 -10.19
CA VAL A 501 15.02 -16.83 -11.03
C VAL A 501 13.85 -16.47 -11.93
N TYR A 502 12.82 -15.79 -11.42
CA TYR A 502 11.72 -15.28 -12.25
C TYR A 502 12.20 -14.26 -13.29
N ARG A 503 13.15 -13.39 -12.95
CA ARG A 503 13.77 -12.48 -13.94
C ARG A 503 14.48 -13.24 -15.06
N ARG A 504 15.18 -14.32 -14.73
CA ARG A 504 15.83 -15.19 -15.72
C ARG A 504 14.84 -16.05 -16.49
N ALA A 505 13.70 -16.39 -15.91
CA ALA A 505 12.63 -17.10 -16.61
C ALA A 505 12.12 -16.29 -17.82
N PHE A 506 12.01 -14.96 -17.69
CA PHE A 506 11.67 -14.08 -18.81
C PHE A 506 12.60 -14.27 -20.03
N ASP A 507 13.91 -14.44 -19.80
CA ASP A 507 14.90 -14.58 -20.86
C ASP A 507 15.09 -16.04 -21.35
N LEU A 508 14.89 -17.02 -20.45
CA LEU A 508 15.24 -18.43 -20.69
C LEU A 508 14.07 -19.31 -21.16
N VAL A 509 12.84 -18.90 -20.87
CA VAL A 509 11.64 -19.63 -21.31
C VAL A 509 11.44 -19.40 -22.80
N GLN A 510 11.51 -20.49 -23.56
CA GLN A 510 11.37 -20.45 -25.01
C GLN A 510 9.89 -20.67 -25.37
N VAL A 511 9.25 -19.64 -25.91
CA VAL A 511 7.89 -19.72 -26.46
C VAL A 511 8.00 -19.93 -27.97
N PRO A 512 7.40 -20.99 -28.55
CA PRO A 512 7.37 -21.19 -29.99
C PRO A 512 6.71 -19.99 -30.66
N THR A 513 7.41 -19.34 -31.61
CA THR A 513 6.81 -18.25 -32.39
C THR A 513 5.81 -18.83 -33.39
N PRO A 514 4.61 -18.24 -33.55
CA PRO A 514 3.71 -18.64 -34.61
C PRO A 514 4.36 -18.30 -35.96
N ILE A 515 4.60 -19.32 -36.78
CA ILE A 515 5.10 -19.15 -38.15
C ILE A 515 3.98 -18.49 -38.97
N VAL A 516 4.14 -17.22 -39.32
CA VAL A 516 3.27 -16.55 -40.31
C VAL A 516 3.76 -16.99 -41.69
N VAL A 517 3.00 -17.88 -42.35
CA VAL A 517 3.22 -18.18 -43.77
C VAL A 517 2.58 -17.04 -44.56
N GLU A 518 3.38 -16.17 -45.19
CA GLU A 518 2.89 -15.25 -46.21
C GLU A 518 2.38 -16.07 -47.40
N SER A 519 1.07 -16.08 -47.63
CA SER A 519 0.49 -16.67 -48.83
C SER A 519 0.84 -15.83 -50.05
N SER A 520 1.49 -16.41 -51.05
CA SER A 520 1.82 -15.78 -52.35
C SER A 520 0.64 -15.74 -53.34
N ASP A 521 -0.61 -15.80 -52.85
CA ASP A 521 -1.83 -15.72 -53.67
C ASP A 521 -2.41 -14.29 -53.66
N PRO A 522 -2.43 -13.57 -54.80
CA PRO A 522 -2.94 -12.20 -54.89
C PRO A 522 -4.47 -12.05 -54.76
N ALA A 523 -5.19 -13.13 -54.45
CA ALA A 523 -6.65 -13.16 -54.29
C ALA A 523 -7.16 -13.61 -52.91
N ALA A 524 -6.27 -13.91 -51.95
CA ALA A 524 -6.67 -14.27 -50.59
C ALA A 524 -6.81 -13.03 -49.69
N LEU A 525 -7.94 -12.92 -48.97
CA LEU A 525 -8.14 -11.90 -47.92
C LEU A 525 -7.04 -12.01 -46.85
N PRO A 526 -6.50 -10.89 -46.34
CA PRO A 526 -5.43 -10.93 -45.36
C PRO A 526 -5.95 -11.52 -44.04
N GLY A 527 -5.37 -12.65 -43.60
CA GLY A 527 -5.64 -13.22 -42.27
C GLY A 527 -5.95 -14.72 -42.18
N SER A 528 -5.66 -15.53 -43.20
CA SER A 528 -5.83 -16.99 -43.08
C SER A 528 -4.55 -17.64 -42.53
N THR A 529 -4.48 -17.84 -41.21
CA THR A 529 -3.43 -18.64 -40.55
C THR A 529 -3.63 -20.13 -40.87
N VAL A 530 -2.74 -20.71 -41.67
CA VAL A 530 -2.67 -22.17 -41.87
C VAL A 530 -1.54 -22.74 -41.03
N HIS A 531 -1.89 -23.62 -40.08
CA HIS A 531 -0.92 -24.41 -39.33
C HIS A 531 -0.45 -25.60 -40.18
N SER A 532 0.82 -25.60 -40.62
CA SER A 532 1.43 -26.79 -41.21
C SER A 532 2.31 -27.47 -40.17
N LEU A 533 1.80 -28.54 -39.55
CA LEU A 533 2.62 -29.52 -38.86
C LEU A 533 3.22 -30.45 -39.92
N ASN A 534 4.54 -30.42 -40.09
CA ASN A 534 5.25 -31.54 -40.72
C ASN A 534 5.54 -32.58 -39.62
N GLY A 535 5.02 -33.80 -39.80
CA GLY A 535 5.45 -34.99 -39.06
C GLY A 535 4.49 -35.47 -37.96
N ASP A 536 3.56 -36.35 -38.35
CA ASP A 536 3.00 -37.50 -37.63
C ASP A 536 2.26 -37.39 -36.26
N ASP A 537 2.24 -36.26 -35.54
CA ASP A 537 1.52 -36.17 -34.25
C ASP A 537 0.14 -35.47 -34.32
N ALA A 538 -0.63 -35.74 -35.37
CA ALA A 538 -1.99 -35.23 -35.52
C ALA A 538 -3.03 -36.11 -34.79
N ARG A 539 -2.96 -36.20 -33.46
CA ARG A 539 -4.09 -36.63 -32.60
C ARG A 539 -4.15 -35.84 -31.30
N THR A 540 -4.65 -34.61 -31.36
CA THR A 540 -5.54 -34.04 -30.33
C THR A 540 -6.06 -32.67 -30.78
N PRO A 541 -7.36 -32.50 -31.02
CA PRO A 541 -7.95 -31.18 -31.22
C PRO A 541 -8.10 -30.49 -29.86
N GLY A 542 -7.32 -29.44 -29.59
CA GLY A 542 -7.54 -28.57 -28.42
C GLY A 542 -6.33 -28.15 -27.60
N LEU A 543 -5.09 -28.28 -28.08
CA LEU A 543 -3.93 -27.84 -27.30
C LEU A 543 -3.71 -26.32 -27.43
N ASP A 544 -3.87 -25.61 -26.32
CA ASP A 544 -3.35 -24.26 -26.09
C ASP A 544 -1.84 -24.29 -26.39
N ASN A 545 -1.39 -23.62 -27.46
CA ASN A 545 0.03 -23.54 -27.84
C ASN A 545 0.88 -22.74 -26.83
N SER A 546 0.32 -22.36 -25.67
CA SER A 546 1.01 -21.67 -24.59
C SER A 546 2.01 -22.59 -23.87
N VAL A 547 3.21 -22.07 -23.60
CA VAL A 547 4.21 -22.74 -22.77
C VAL A 547 3.88 -22.52 -21.30
N ARG A 548 3.79 -23.59 -20.50
CA ARG A 548 3.51 -23.50 -19.06
C ARG A 548 4.78 -23.56 -18.22
N VAL A 549 4.92 -22.57 -17.35
CA VAL A 549 5.91 -22.53 -16.28
C VAL A 549 5.19 -22.82 -14.97
N CYS A 550 5.49 -23.97 -14.37
CA CYS A 550 4.77 -24.46 -13.21
C CYS A 550 5.51 -24.19 -11.90
N VAL A 551 4.75 -24.00 -10.82
CA VAL A 551 5.27 -23.87 -9.45
C VAL A 551 4.41 -24.65 -8.46
N GLY A 552 5.07 -25.35 -7.53
CA GLY A 552 4.45 -26.14 -6.45
C GLY A 552 4.52 -25.42 -5.11
N LYS A 553 5.20 -26.00 -4.11
CA LYS A 553 5.36 -25.46 -2.74
C LYS A 553 5.83 -24.01 -2.67
N GLU A 554 6.50 -23.51 -3.68
CA GLU A 554 7.03 -22.14 -3.73
C GLU A 554 6.02 -21.11 -4.27
N TRP A 555 4.74 -21.47 -4.45
CA TRP A 555 3.68 -20.61 -5.00
C TRP A 555 3.49 -19.29 -4.23
N TYR A 556 3.82 -19.25 -2.94
CA TYR A 556 3.69 -18.04 -2.12
C TYR A 556 4.86 -17.06 -2.31
N ARG A 557 5.89 -17.42 -3.10
CA ARG A 557 7.03 -16.57 -3.43
C ARG A 557 6.83 -15.82 -4.73
N PHE A 558 5.68 -15.13 -4.82
CA PHE A 558 5.34 -14.14 -5.85
C PHE A 558 5.49 -14.57 -7.32
N PRO A 559 5.02 -15.76 -7.72
CA PRO A 559 4.98 -16.12 -9.12
C PRO A 559 4.00 -15.19 -9.86
N SER A 560 4.44 -14.55 -10.94
CA SER A 560 3.56 -13.69 -11.75
C SER A 560 3.85 -13.79 -13.23
N HIS A 561 2.80 -13.66 -14.04
CA HIS A 561 2.90 -13.58 -15.50
C HIS A 561 3.75 -12.39 -15.97
N TYR A 562 3.89 -11.32 -15.17
CA TYR A 562 4.81 -10.21 -15.48
C TYR A 562 6.29 -10.61 -15.57
N PHE A 563 6.66 -11.75 -14.99
CA PHE A 563 8.02 -12.27 -15.05
C PHE A 563 8.21 -13.35 -16.12
N LEU A 564 7.18 -13.62 -16.92
CA LEU A 564 7.21 -14.61 -17.99
C LEU A 564 7.14 -13.90 -19.35
N PRO A 565 7.73 -14.50 -20.41
CA PRO A 565 7.61 -13.95 -21.76
C PRO A 565 6.16 -14.05 -22.26
N GLU A 566 5.79 -13.20 -23.21
CA GLU A 566 4.47 -13.24 -23.83
C GLU A 566 4.20 -14.61 -24.48
N GLY A 567 3.03 -15.18 -24.22
CA GLY A 567 2.67 -16.53 -24.65
C GLY A 567 3.05 -17.65 -23.67
N ALA A 568 3.79 -17.35 -22.60
CA ALA A 568 3.96 -18.26 -21.48
C ALA A 568 2.87 -18.06 -20.40
N LYS A 569 2.39 -19.15 -19.81
CA LYS A 569 1.39 -19.16 -18.73
C LYS A 569 1.98 -19.73 -17.45
N LEU A 570 1.59 -19.14 -16.32
CA LEU A 570 1.92 -19.64 -14.99
C LEU A 570 0.95 -20.77 -14.61
N GLY A 571 1.48 -21.95 -14.30
CA GLY A 571 0.71 -23.08 -13.79
C GLY A 571 0.98 -23.34 -12.31
N LEU A 572 -0.04 -23.74 -11.57
CA LEU A 572 0.11 -24.15 -10.16
C LEU A 572 -0.03 -25.67 -10.09
N ILE A 573 0.98 -26.39 -9.59
CA ILE A 573 0.88 -27.84 -9.41
C ILE A 573 0.45 -28.15 -7.96
N LYS A 574 -0.13 -29.35 -7.75
CA LYS A 574 -0.52 -29.78 -6.40
C LYS A 574 0.72 -29.85 -5.50
N SER A 575 0.58 -29.29 -4.30
CA SER A 575 1.54 -29.35 -3.20
C SER A 575 0.77 -29.72 -1.92
N HIS A 576 1.44 -29.76 -0.78
CA HIS A 576 0.79 -29.94 0.55
C HIS A 576 -0.17 -28.83 0.96
N PHE A 577 -0.30 -27.78 0.14
CA PHE A 577 -1.28 -26.74 0.38
C PHE A 577 -2.68 -27.23 -0.03
N ASP A 578 -3.58 -27.28 0.95
CA ASP A 578 -5.00 -27.67 0.81
C ASP A 578 -5.95 -26.46 0.93
N GLY A 579 -5.41 -25.26 0.76
CA GLY A 579 -6.18 -24.02 0.70
C GLY A 579 -6.60 -23.66 -0.72
N LEU A 580 -7.34 -22.56 -0.85
CA LEU A 580 -7.78 -22.06 -2.15
C LEU A 580 -6.64 -21.30 -2.84
N LEU A 581 -6.10 -21.88 -3.91
CA LEU A 581 -5.20 -21.18 -4.84
C LEU A 581 -5.99 -20.32 -5.84
N PRO A 582 -5.37 -19.30 -6.46
CA PRO A 582 -6.03 -18.52 -7.51
C PRO A 582 -6.25 -19.36 -8.76
N GLY A 583 -7.35 -19.12 -9.48
CA GLY A 583 -7.68 -19.77 -10.75
C GLY A 583 -7.37 -18.87 -11.95
N GLU A 584 -7.47 -19.37 -13.18
CA GLU A 584 -7.26 -18.52 -14.37
C GLU A 584 -8.46 -17.58 -14.59
N PHE A 585 -8.20 -16.34 -15.02
CA PHE A 585 -9.26 -15.45 -15.51
C PHE A 585 -9.84 -16.00 -16.82
N LYS A 586 -11.12 -15.71 -17.07
CA LYS A 586 -11.74 -16.00 -18.37
C LYS A 586 -11.14 -15.09 -19.45
N GLU A 587 -10.39 -15.67 -20.37
CA GLU A 587 -9.82 -14.97 -21.53
C GLU A 587 -10.88 -14.75 -22.63
N MET A 588 -10.58 -13.87 -23.61
CA MET A 588 -11.42 -13.73 -24.80
C MET A 588 -11.31 -14.98 -25.69
N ALA A 589 -12.36 -15.27 -26.46
CA ALA A 589 -12.30 -16.33 -27.47
C ALA A 589 -11.20 -16.03 -28.51
N GLN A 590 -10.53 -17.08 -29.01
CA GLN A 590 -9.40 -16.95 -29.95
C GLN A 590 -9.73 -16.15 -31.21
N ASN A 591 -11.00 -16.09 -31.61
CA ASN A 591 -11.46 -15.33 -32.76
C ASN A 591 -11.37 -13.80 -32.55
N GLY A 592 -11.06 -13.33 -31.34
CA GLY A 592 -10.98 -11.91 -30.98
C GLY A 592 -12.33 -11.16 -31.02
N GLU A 593 -13.40 -11.85 -31.40
CA GLU A 593 -14.74 -11.29 -31.46
C GLU A 593 -15.26 -11.01 -30.06
N LEU A 594 -15.60 -9.75 -29.83
CA LEU A 594 -16.22 -9.36 -28.59
C LEU A 594 -17.65 -9.94 -28.53
N PRO A 595 -18.10 -10.45 -27.37
CA PRO A 595 -19.44 -11.02 -27.25
C PRO A 595 -20.53 -10.01 -27.66
N PRO A 596 -21.62 -10.49 -28.28
CA PRO A 596 -22.74 -9.63 -28.67
C PRO A 596 -23.36 -8.98 -27.42
N LEU A 597 -23.63 -7.67 -27.49
CA LEU A 597 -24.30 -6.94 -26.42
C LEU A 597 -25.71 -7.52 -26.23
N SER A 598 -26.03 -8.01 -25.03
CA SER A 598 -27.39 -8.45 -24.74
C SER A 598 -28.33 -7.25 -24.79
N SER A 599 -29.19 -7.21 -25.79
CA SER A 599 -30.27 -6.23 -25.86
C SER A 599 -31.35 -6.63 -24.86
N GLN A 600 -31.36 -6.00 -23.69
CA GLN A 600 -32.52 -6.06 -22.80
C GLN A 600 -33.68 -5.32 -23.49
N PRO A 601 -34.85 -5.94 -23.70
CA PRO A 601 -36.00 -5.25 -24.25
C PRO A 601 -36.45 -4.16 -23.26
N SER A 602 -36.47 -2.90 -23.69
CA SER A 602 -37.04 -1.80 -22.91
C SER A 602 -38.56 -1.97 -22.86
N ALA A 603 -39.17 -1.76 -21.68
CA ALA A 603 -40.61 -1.79 -21.45
C ALA A 603 -41.42 -0.88 -22.41
N ASN A 604 -40.77 0.09 -23.06
CA ASN A 604 -41.38 1.02 -24.02
C ASN A 604 -41.06 0.72 -25.50
N GLY A 605 -40.57 -0.48 -25.84
CA GLY A 605 -40.30 -0.89 -27.23
C GLY A 605 -39.13 -0.15 -27.92
N LYS A 606 -38.48 0.81 -27.24
CA LYS A 606 -37.29 1.49 -27.76
C LYS A 606 -36.05 0.64 -27.45
N GLN A 607 -35.46 0.04 -28.48
CA GLN A 607 -34.13 -0.58 -28.37
C GLN A 607 -33.09 0.50 -28.08
N HIS A 608 -32.73 0.67 -26.81
CA HIS A 608 -31.52 1.39 -26.46
C HIS A 608 -30.33 0.52 -26.86
N LYS A 609 -29.64 0.88 -27.95
CA LYS A 609 -28.32 0.30 -28.25
C LYS A 609 -27.39 0.65 -27.09
N PRO A 610 -26.91 -0.33 -26.30
CA PRO A 610 -26.00 -0.03 -25.21
C PRO A 610 -24.73 0.63 -25.76
N VAL A 611 -24.29 1.72 -25.13
CA VAL A 611 -23.03 2.39 -25.49
C VAL A 611 -21.89 1.45 -25.15
N ARG A 612 -21.12 1.07 -26.16
CA ARG A 612 -19.92 0.24 -26.01
C ARG A 612 -18.70 1.14 -25.80
N ILE A 613 -17.97 0.93 -24.70
CA ILE A 613 -16.72 1.65 -24.43
C ILE A 613 -15.56 0.70 -24.78
N ASP A 614 -15.20 0.64 -26.06
CA ASP A 614 -14.18 -0.28 -26.56
C ASP A 614 -12.80 0.38 -26.59
N TRP A 615 -12.02 0.18 -25.53
CA TRP A 615 -10.62 0.59 -25.41
C TRP A 615 -9.78 -0.53 -24.81
N ARG A 616 -8.44 -0.39 -24.83
CA ARG A 616 -7.49 -1.47 -24.50
C ARG A 616 -7.80 -2.21 -23.19
N TRP A 617 -8.21 -1.51 -22.14
CA TRP A 617 -8.48 -2.08 -20.81
C TRP A 617 -9.98 -2.15 -20.47
N SER A 618 -10.85 -2.07 -21.49
CA SER A 618 -12.30 -2.13 -21.32
C SER A 618 -12.79 -3.44 -20.73
N ALA A 619 -13.87 -3.39 -19.96
CA ALA A 619 -14.53 -4.59 -19.44
C ALA A 619 -15.02 -5.51 -20.57
N GLU A 620 -15.38 -4.95 -21.72
CA GLU A 620 -15.82 -5.69 -22.91
C GLU A 620 -14.71 -6.56 -23.49
N ARG A 621 -13.45 -6.11 -23.46
CA ARG A 621 -12.27 -6.90 -23.83
C ARG A 621 -11.78 -7.85 -22.74
N ARG A 622 -12.42 -7.84 -21.57
CA ARG A 622 -11.99 -8.53 -20.34
C ARG A 622 -13.18 -9.27 -19.70
N PRO A 623 -13.72 -10.32 -20.35
CA PRO A 623 -14.93 -11.01 -19.89
C PRO A 623 -14.79 -11.62 -18.49
N GLY A 624 -13.57 -11.93 -18.05
CA GLY A 624 -13.23 -12.40 -16.70
C GLY A 624 -13.60 -11.42 -15.59
N THR A 625 -13.66 -10.10 -15.86
CA THR A 625 -14.03 -9.09 -14.83
C THR A 625 -15.47 -9.20 -14.33
N SER A 626 -16.33 -9.88 -15.09
CA SER A 626 -17.75 -10.11 -14.77
C SER A 626 -18.15 -11.58 -14.77
N HIS A 627 -17.18 -12.48 -15.01
CA HIS A 627 -17.43 -13.93 -15.00
C HIS A 627 -17.43 -14.46 -13.57
N ILE A 628 -18.41 -15.30 -13.23
CA ILE A 628 -18.46 -15.98 -11.93
C ILE A 628 -17.88 -17.40 -12.09
N PRO A 629 -16.71 -17.71 -11.50
CA PRO A 629 -16.14 -19.06 -11.56
C PRO A 629 -16.98 -20.05 -10.73
N ARG A 630 -17.10 -21.31 -11.18
CA ARG A 630 -18.04 -22.29 -10.62
C ARG A 630 -17.69 -22.81 -9.22
N LEU A 631 -16.41 -23.01 -8.90
CA LEU A 631 -15.94 -23.66 -7.66
C LEU A 631 -15.27 -22.71 -6.66
N MET A 632 -15.22 -21.42 -7.00
CA MET A 632 -14.53 -20.42 -6.21
C MET A 632 -15.30 -20.09 -4.91
N ASN A 633 -14.64 -20.20 -3.75
CA ASN A 633 -15.28 -20.09 -2.43
C ASN A 633 -14.58 -19.06 -1.53
N ASN A 634 -15.29 -18.50 -0.55
CA ASN A 634 -14.73 -17.57 0.44
C ASN A 634 -14.29 -18.26 1.75
N GLN A 635 -14.14 -19.59 1.75
CA GLN A 635 -13.85 -20.40 2.95
C GLN A 635 -12.43 -20.99 2.92
N ASN A 636 -11.59 -20.54 2.00
CA ASN A 636 -10.25 -21.07 1.77
C ASN A 636 -10.22 -22.61 1.54
N LYS A 637 -11.28 -23.17 0.92
CA LYS A 637 -11.34 -24.59 0.60
C LYS A 637 -10.65 -24.86 -0.73
N GLU A 638 -9.84 -25.91 -0.78
CA GLU A 638 -9.16 -26.38 -1.99
C GLU A 638 -10.11 -26.55 -3.19
N VAL A 639 -9.60 -26.20 -4.36
CA VAL A 639 -10.27 -26.41 -5.65
C VAL A 639 -9.28 -27.10 -6.58
N SER A 640 -9.51 -28.38 -6.86
CA SER A 640 -8.58 -29.19 -7.67
C SER A 640 -8.49 -28.74 -9.12
N GLU A 641 -9.52 -28.09 -9.67
CA GLU A 641 -9.53 -27.55 -11.03
C GLU A 641 -8.52 -26.40 -11.24
N HIS A 642 -8.00 -25.81 -10.15
CA HIS A 642 -6.99 -24.76 -10.26
C HIS A 642 -5.57 -25.32 -10.47
N TYR A 643 -5.39 -26.65 -10.31
CA TYR A 643 -4.09 -27.27 -10.54
C TYR A 643 -3.86 -27.58 -12.01
N THR A 644 -2.66 -27.29 -12.48
CA THR A 644 -2.13 -27.74 -13.75
C THR A 644 -1.53 -29.14 -13.57
N PRO A 645 -1.92 -30.13 -14.38
CA PRO A 645 -1.26 -31.43 -14.43
C PRO A 645 0.23 -31.30 -14.78
N LEU A 646 1.11 -32.05 -14.10
CA LEU A 646 2.57 -31.94 -14.28
C LEU A 646 3.01 -32.27 -15.72
N ASP A 647 2.26 -33.12 -16.42
CA ASP A 647 2.49 -33.48 -17.81
C ASP A 647 2.30 -32.31 -18.77
N GLN A 648 1.59 -31.26 -18.37
CA GLN A 648 1.39 -30.03 -19.15
C GLN A 648 2.48 -28.98 -18.89
N CYS A 649 3.38 -29.21 -17.94
CA CYS A 649 4.46 -28.29 -17.58
C CYS A 649 5.71 -28.52 -18.45
N GLN A 650 6.13 -27.52 -19.22
CA GLN A 650 7.42 -27.55 -19.94
C GLN A 650 8.57 -27.01 -19.09
N TYR A 651 8.26 -26.11 -18.15
CA TYR A 651 9.20 -25.57 -17.19
C TYR A 651 8.65 -25.71 -15.78
N LEU A 652 9.55 -25.83 -14.80
CA LEU A 652 9.22 -25.94 -13.38
C LEU A 652 10.15 -25.04 -12.57
N ILE A 653 9.58 -24.32 -11.61
CA ILE A 653 10.32 -23.58 -10.61
C ILE A 653 10.18 -24.28 -9.26
N ASP A 654 11.31 -24.66 -8.67
CA ASP A 654 11.34 -25.41 -7.42
C ASP A 654 12.53 -24.98 -6.54
N LEU A 655 12.42 -25.27 -5.24
CA LEU A 655 13.46 -25.05 -4.23
C LEU A 655 13.86 -26.39 -3.62
N ASP A 656 15.15 -26.72 -3.76
CA ASP A 656 15.70 -27.93 -3.19
C ASP A 656 16.81 -27.64 -2.17
N TYR A 657 16.69 -28.21 -0.98
CA TYR A 657 17.73 -28.15 0.04
C TYR A 657 18.58 -29.41 -0.02
N SER A 658 19.64 -29.38 -0.84
CA SER A 658 20.56 -30.52 -1.06
C SER A 658 21.18 -31.09 0.23
N GLY A 659 21.30 -30.28 1.29
CA GLY A 659 21.78 -30.70 2.61
C GLY A 659 20.75 -31.42 3.50
N ARG A 660 19.49 -31.53 3.07
CA ARG A 660 18.46 -32.28 3.80
C ARG A 660 18.35 -33.71 3.27
N PRO A 661 18.21 -34.72 4.15
CA PRO A 661 17.97 -36.09 3.73
C PRO A 661 16.70 -36.17 2.89
N GLU A 662 16.72 -37.01 1.86
CA GLU A 662 15.52 -37.39 1.11
C GLU A 662 14.61 -38.16 2.06
N ASN A 663 13.39 -37.66 2.27
CA ASN A 663 12.64 -38.03 3.46
C ASN A 663 11.74 -39.25 3.30
N GLN A 664 11.54 -39.89 2.15
CA GLN A 664 10.68 -41.09 1.94
C GLN A 664 9.34 -41.11 2.71
N GLY A 665 8.84 -39.94 3.12
CA GLY A 665 7.60 -39.81 3.86
C GLY A 665 6.43 -39.65 2.89
N PRO A 666 5.18 -39.65 3.39
CA PRO A 666 4.03 -39.28 2.57
C PRO A 666 4.17 -37.86 1.98
N GLU A 667 5.04 -37.02 2.54
CA GLU A 667 5.36 -35.70 1.99
C GLU A 667 6.01 -35.75 0.60
N ASP A 668 6.88 -36.73 0.34
CA ASP A 668 7.56 -36.87 -0.95
C ASP A 668 6.66 -37.50 -2.04
N LEU A 669 5.50 -38.07 -1.66
CA LEU A 669 4.53 -38.67 -2.60
C LEU A 669 3.70 -37.60 -3.33
N ILE A 670 3.35 -36.50 -2.64
CA ILE A 670 2.57 -35.40 -3.23
C ILE A 670 3.50 -34.46 -4.00
N GLU A 671 4.70 -34.21 -3.46
CA GLU A 671 5.66 -33.28 -4.06
C GLU A 671 7.09 -33.82 -3.99
N PRO A 672 7.51 -34.62 -5.00
CA PRO A 672 8.87 -35.17 -5.03
C PRO A 672 9.91 -34.07 -5.24
N ARG A 673 11.18 -34.41 -4.99
CA ARG A 673 12.33 -33.53 -5.25
C ARG A 673 12.60 -33.44 -6.75
N TYR A 674 11.79 -32.66 -7.47
CA TYR A 674 11.88 -32.53 -8.93
C TYR A 674 13.27 -32.13 -9.42
N LEU A 675 13.99 -31.29 -8.66
CA LEU A 675 15.36 -30.87 -9.00
C LEU A 675 16.44 -31.95 -8.84
N GLN A 676 16.13 -33.09 -8.21
CA GLN A 676 17.02 -34.25 -8.11
C GLN A 676 16.75 -35.27 -9.21
N ASP A 677 15.56 -35.26 -9.80
CA ASP A 677 15.18 -36.07 -10.96
C ASP A 677 15.84 -35.54 -12.24
N LYS A 678 17.07 -36.00 -12.48
CA LYS A 678 17.85 -35.66 -13.68
C LYS A 678 17.35 -36.37 -14.94
N GLU A 679 16.44 -37.34 -14.83
CA GLU A 679 15.88 -38.05 -15.97
C GLU A 679 14.84 -37.16 -16.66
N HIS A 680 13.95 -36.54 -15.88
CA HIS A 680 12.86 -35.71 -16.42
C HIS A 680 13.17 -34.21 -16.44
N TRP A 681 14.09 -33.72 -15.60
CA TRP A 681 14.34 -32.28 -15.46
C TRP A 681 15.80 -31.88 -15.71
N GLU A 682 15.98 -30.79 -16.45
CA GLU A 682 17.25 -30.12 -16.68
C GLU A 682 17.27 -28.77 -15.97
N LYS A 683 18.27 -28.53 -15.10
CA LYS A 683 18.43 -27.25 -14.40
C LYS A 683 18.95 -26.19 -15.37
N MET A 684 18.16 -25.15 -15.62
CA MET A 684 18.52 -24.05 -16.51
C MET A 684 19.27 -22.94 -15.78
N TYR A 685 18.75 -22.53 -14.62
CA TYR A 685 19.35 -21.48 -13.80
C TYR A 685 18.99 -21.69 -12.34
N CYS A 686 19.97 -21.55 -11.45
CA CYS A 686 19.79 -21.71 -10.01
C CYS A 686 20.42 -20.55 -9.24
N LYS A 687 19.77 -20.15 -8.15
CA LYS A 687 20.27 -19.15 -7.20
C LYS A 687 20.16 -19.71 -5.78
N LYS A 688 21.20 -19.45 -4.98
CA LYS A 688 21.26 -19.88 -3.58
C LYS A 688 20.17 -19.22 -2.75
N PHE A 689 19.53 -20.00 -1.89
CA PHE A 689 18.51 -19.56 -0.94
C PHE A 689 18.85 -20.12 0.46
N LEU A 690 18.83 -19.28 1.49
CA LEU A 690 19.33 -19.69 2.81
C LEU A 690 18.44 -20.77 3.44
N ASP A 691 19.04 -21.89 3.87
CA ASP A 691 18.32 -22.90 4.64
C ASP A 691 18.21 -22.46 6.12
N THR A 692 17.02 -22.04 6.52
CA THR A 692 16.77 -21.56 7.89
C THR A 692 16.67 -22.67 8.95
N ALA A 693 16.67 -23.95 8.56
CA ALA A 693 16.49 -25.08 9.47
C ALA A 693 17.83 -25.70 9.97
N VAL A 694 18.94 -25.47 9.26
CA VAL A 694 20.23 -26.12 9.50
C VAL A 694 21.42 -25.13 9.52
N GLY A 695 22.56 -25.59 10.04
CA GLY A 695 23.79 -24.81 10.15
C GLY A 695 23.62 -23.46 10.84
N ALA A 696 24.38 -22.46 10.39
CA ALA A 696 24.23 -21.08 10.88
C ALA A 696 22.85 -20.47 10.56
N GLY A 697 22.13 -21.00 9.57
CA GLY A 697 20.78 -20.58 9.21
C GLY A 697 19.74 -20.86 10.31
N ARG A 698 20.00 -21.79 11.24
CA ARG A 698 19.15 -22.00 12.43
C ARG A 698 19.19 -20.81 13.41
N ASN A 699 20.26 -20.02 13.39
CA ASN A 699 20.40 -18.88 14.28
C ASN A 699 19.52 -17.70 13.82
N ARG A 700 18.67 -17.22 14.73
CA ARG A 700 17.74 -16.11 14.46
C ARG A 700 18.45 -14.81 14.06
N TRP A 701 19.64 -14.54 14.58
CA TRP A 701 20.43 -13.35 14.24
C TRP A 701 20.98 -13.42 12.83
N VAL A 702 21.50 -14.57 12.40
CA VAL A 702 22.00 -14.78 11.04
C VAL A 702 20.86 -14.72 10.02
N ARG A 703 19.66 -15.19 10.40
CA ARG A 703 18.46 -15.06 9.56
C ARG A 703 17.95 -13.63 9.41
N ALA A 704 18.07 -12.84 10.49
CA ALA A 704 17.49 -11.50 10.58
C ALA A 704 18.43 -10.39 10.09
N PHE A 705 19.74 -10.58 10.21
CA PHE A 705 20.75 -9.55 9.97
C PHE A 705 21.91 -10.09 9.14
N TRP A 706 22.45 -9.21 8.31
CA TRP A 706 23.64 -9.52 7.52
C TRP A 706 24.86 -9.47 8.43
N ILE A 707 25.51 -10.62 8.60
CA ILE A 707 26.74 -10.79 9.36
C ILE A 707 27.79 -11.38 8.42
N PRO A 708 29.01 -10.79 8.34
CA PRO A 708 30.12 -11.33 7.56
C PRO A 708 30.41 -12.79 7.93
N ASP A 709 30.82 -13.60 6.95
CA ASP A 709 30.98 -15.04 7.16
C ASP A 709 32.05 -15.40 8.18
N LYS A 710 33.19 -14.68 8.19
CA LYS A 710 34.24 -14.89 9.20
C LYS A 710 33.72 -14.71 10.64
N ILE A 711 32.90 -13.67 10.84
CA ILE A 711 32.27 -13.37 12.14
C ILE A 711 31.20 -14.41 12.44
N THR A 712 30.41 -14.81 11.43
CA THR A 712 29.38 -15.84 11.58
C THR A 712 29.99 -17.15 12.06
N VAL A 713 31.07 -17.63 11.44
CA VAL A 713 31.76 -18.87 11.81
C VAL A 713 32.33 -18.78 13.23
N ALA A 714 32.92 -17.64 13.59
CA ALA A 714 33.42 -17.40 14.94
C ALA A 714 32.30 -17.42 15.99
N LEU A 715 31.17 -16.74 15.73
CA LEU A 715 30.00 -16.70 16.62
C LEU A 715 29.30 -18.07 16.72
N MET A 716 29.34 -18.86 15.65
CA MET A 716 28.60 -20.13 15.52
C MET A 716 29.48 -21.36 15.75
N ARG A 717 30.60 -21.21 16.46
CA ARG A 717 31.50 -22.33 16.84
C ARG A 717 31.92 -23.21 15.65
N GLY A 718 32.23 -22.58 14.52
CA GLY A 718 32.65 -23.29 13.30
C GLY A 718 31.52 -23.65 12.33
N GLN A 719 30.25 -23.37 12.64
CA GLN A 719 29.15 -23.68 11.71
C GLN A 719 29.04 -22.65 10.57
N ASN A 720 28.95 -23.15 9.34
CA ASN A 720 28.72 -22.34 8.13
C ASN A 720 27.22 -22.16 7.84
N LYS A 721 26.90 -21.12 7.05
CA LYS A 721 25.58 -20.98 6.42
C LYS A 721 25.39 -22.11 5.41
N VAL A 722 24.21 -22.73 5.43
CA VAL A 722 23.83 -23.79 4.50
C VAL A 722 22.77 -23.22 3.55
N TRP A 723 22.85 -23.61 2.29
CA TRP A 723 22.06 -23.04 1.21
C TRP A 723 21.31 -24.15 0.47
N GLY A 724 20.07 -23.88 0.08
CA GLY A 724 19.36 -24.62 -0.96
C GLY A 724 19.51 -23.93 -2.31
N ASP A 725 19.13 -24.65 -3.36
CA ASP A 725 19.11 -24.18 -4.74
C ASP A 725 17.67 -23.92 -5.17
N TYR A 726 17.34 -22.65 -5.40
CA TYR A 726 16.09 -22.24 -6.04
C TYR A 726 16.34 -22.20 -7.55
N CYS A 727 15.66 -23.04 -8.32
CA CYS A 727 15.98 -23.26 -9.72
C CYS A 727 14.78 -23.14 -10.65
N LEU A 728 15.04 -22.62 -11.86
CA LEU A 728 14.24 -22.88 -13.04
C LEU A 728 14.77 -24.15 -13.71
N ALA A 729 13.89 -25.12 -13.92
CA ALA A 729 14.17 -26.35 -14.64
C ALA A 729 13.32 -26.45 -15.90
N ARG A 730 13.88 -27.03 -16.96
CA ARG A 730 13.20 -27.39 -18.19
C ARG A 730 12.92 -28.88 -18.18
N ARG A 731 11.74 -29.29 -18.64
CA ARG A 731 11.42 -30.69 -18.82
C ARG A 731 12.15 -31.27 -20.02
N LYS A 732 12.78 -32.42 -19.84
CA LYS A 732 13.37 -33.20 -20.92
C LYS A 732 12.26 -33.93 -21.67
N VAL A 733 12.32 -33.85 -23.00
CA VAL A 733 11.40 -34.54 -23.91
C VAL A 733 11.97 -35.91 -24.24
#